data_AF-A0A847P7Y7-F1
#
_entry.id   AF-A0A847P7Y7-F1
#
_cell.length_a   1.000
_cell.length_b   1.000
_cell.length_c   1.000
_cell.angle_alpha   90.00
_cell.angle_beta   90.00
_cell.angle_gamma   90.00
#
_symmetry.space_group_name_H-M   'P 1'
#
loop_
_entity.id
_entity.type
_entity.pdbx_description
1 polymer ?
#
loop_
_entity_poly.entity_id
_entity_poly.type
_entity_poly.pdbx_seq_one_letter_code
_entity_poly.pdbx_strand_id
1 'polypeptide(L)'
;MKKENKNFLSKSGPDIWLILIVLFFYLPIIYVVIFSFNSTKSLNHFTGFSLMWYEKMFNDRKMLEPIYYTVLVAVIATIVATIIGTITSIGLSKQKKIVRDLVLQVNDLPVMNPDIVTAIGLMLFFISLNIETSIFTLLIAHITFCIPFVVLSIMPKLRTLDDNVAEAALDLGATPFQALTRVIIPQIKPAILSGALIAFSMSFDDFVISFFTTGTGVSNISIYVYSMSKRINPTINALSSLIVAVVTTVLIIANVIPFIKSKRPQTQVVKKKSKYSFVPYLAGALALVIFLVSFGTRTTGEFDPIAEFGSNTLNIFNYGEYVGENVIAEFEDMYNVKVNYDTFSSNEEMYTKLMSGASYDVIIPSDYMVQKLIKDGLLQPLDKEILTNLTDLYPDALKYMEFDPEMIYAVPYLWGTVGIIYDETLVDPEDVETLGWDVFLLEKYRGMVYFYDSERDAFMVALKALGYSMNTKNEAELLEAYNWLIEMDNAVDPAYVTDEIIDGIINGEKALGYVYSGDATYMIYENENLRFYEPHQGTNVWMDCMIIPKNAKSPELANFFINYMLSYDVAYANSEYIGYTSPNEEVLTALSSEDGEYYGIDAYVPRVGFEDDETFINDDTIRKIISEYWVKIKIN
;
A
#
# COMPACT_ATOMS: atom_id res chain seq x y z
N MET A 1 5.83 45.53 51.66
CA MET A 1 6.42 44.28 51.13
C MET A 1 5.33 43.22 51.00
N LYS A 2 4.84 42.96 49.78
CA LYS A 2 4.13 41.71 49.44
C LYS A 2 4.64 41.30 48.05
N LYS A 3 5.49 40.27 48.02
CA LYS A 3 6.01 39.65 46.79
C LYS A 3 4.88 38.81 46.19
N GLU A 4 4.45 39.15 44.98
CA GLU A 4 3.69 38.24 44.12
C GLU A 4 4.63 37.13 43.64
N ASN A 5 4.50 35.92 44.18
CA ASN A 5 5.00 34.72 43.53
C ASN A 5 3.98 34.34 42.43
N LYS A 6 4.20 34.84 41.21
CA LYS A 6 3.50 34.33 40.02
C LYS A 6 4.20 33.03 39.60
N ASN A 7 3.50 31.92 39.78
CA ASN A 7 3.91 30.58 39.38
C ASN A 7 4.35 30.55 37.90
N PHE A 8 5.63 30.30 37.68
CA PHE A 8 6.25 30.09 36.36
C PHE A 8 5.51 29.02 35.53
N LEU A 9 4.95 28.00 36.20
CA LEU A 9 4.21 26.90 35.58
C LEU A 9 2.87 27.31 34.93
N SER A 10 2.23 28.41 35.35
CA SER A 10 0.92 28.80 34.77
C SER A 10 1.04 29.59 33.47
N LYS A 11 2.25 30.05 33.11
CA LYS A 11 2.51 30.73 31.83
C LYS A 11 3.25 29.85 30.83
N SER A 12 4.11 28.95 31.30
CA SER A 12 4.95 28.10 30.44
C SER A 12 4.37 26.72 30.16
N GLY A 13 3.35 26.27 30.91
CA GLY A 13 2.70 24.96 30.70
C GLY A 13 2.16 24.76 29.27
N PRO A 14 1.41 25.71 28.69
CA PRO A 14 0.91 25.59 27.31
C PRO A 14 2.04 25.55 26.27
N ASP A 15 3.11 26.34 26.46
CA ASP A 15 4.25 26.38 25.54
C ASP A 15 5.04 25.05 25.59
N ILE A 16 5.23 24.48 26.79
CA ILE A 16 5.86 23.16 26.96
C ILE A 16 5.02 22.07 26.29
N TRP A 17 3.70 22.10 26.48
CA TRP A 17 2.78 21.17 25.85
C TRP A 17 2.84 21.27 24.32
N LEU A 18 2.88 22.48 23.78
CA LEU A 18 3.03 22.72 22.34
C LEU A 18 4.37 22.15 21.82
N ILE A 19 5.47 22.39 22.53
CA ILE A 19 6.78 21.85 22.18
C ILE A 19 6.75 20.32 22.18
N LEU A 20 6.14 19.69 23.18
CA LEU A 20 6.02 18.23 23.25
C LEU A 20 5.19 17.67 22.09
N ILE A 21 4.08 18.33 21.72
CA ILE A 21 3.28 17.96 20.54
C ILE A 21 4.13 18.04 19.28
N VAL A 22 4.85 19.16 19.08
CA VAL A 22 5.72 19.35 17.92
C VAL A 22 6.80 18.28 17.88
N LEU A 23 7.48 18.02 18.99
CA LEU A 23 8.49 16.95 19.05
C LEU A 23 7.88 15.59 18.73
N PHE A 24 6.72 15.25 19.30
CA PHE A 24 6.05 13.99 19.04
C PHE A 24 5.74 13.77 17.55
N PHE A 25 5.26 14.79 16.83
CA PHE A 25 4.97 14.66 15.40
C PHE A 25 6.20 14.70 14.50
N TYR A 26 7.23 15.48 14.83
CA TYR A 26 8.38 15.66 13.95
C TYR A 26 9.54 14.70 14.24
N LEU A 27 9.63 14.11 15.43
CA LEU A 27 10.72 13.19 15.79
C LEU A 27 10.73 11.92 14.92
N PRO A 28 9.59 11.24 14.64
CA PRO A 28 9.58 10.11 13.70
C PRO A 28 10.02 10.50 12.28
N ILE A 29 9.65 11.70 11.82
CA ILE A 29 10.09 12.20 10.50
C ILE A 29 11.60 12.41 10.48
N ILE A 30 12.16 13.01 11.53
CA ILE A 30 13.60 13.20 11.67
C ILE A 30 14.31 11.83 11.74
N TYR A 31 13.73 10.86 12.43
CA TYR A 31 14.25 9.50 12.52
C TYR A 31 14.38 8.85 11.14
N VAL A 32 13.30 8.85 10.35
CA VAL A 32 13.29 8.35 8.97
C VAL A 32 14.34 9.06 8.10
N VAL A 33 14.47 10.39 8.25
CA VAL A 33 15.47 11.18 7.52
C VAL A 33 16.90 10.88 7.95
N ILE A 34 17.15 10.46 9.18
CA ILE A 34 18.48 10.03 9.61
C ILE A 34 18.77 8.63 9.06
N PHE A 35 17.82 7.70 9.18
CA PHE A 35 17.97 6.31 8.73
C PHE A 35 18.00 6.15 7.22
N SER A 36 17.53 7.14 6.44
CA SER A 36 17.73 7.16 4.99
C SER A 36 19.21 7.21 4.57
N PHE A 37 20.10 7.66 5.47
CA PHE A 37 21.54 7.67 5.27
C PHE A 37 22.24 6.46 5.91
N ASN A 38 21.52 5.44 6.38
CA ASN A 38 22.14 4.27 7.01
C ASN A 38 22.90 3.40 5.99
N SER A 39 24.03 2.83 6.36
CA SER A 39 24.82 1.93 5.49
C SER A 39 24.30 0.50 5.41
N THR A 40 23.36 0.12 6.27
CA THR A 40 22.82 -1.25 6.38
C THR A 40 21.29 -1.26 6.26
N LYS A 41 20.70 -2.46 6.10
CA LYS A 41 19.24 -2.64 6.08
C LYS A 41 18.54 -2.38 7.43
N SER A 42 19.30 -2.30 8.54
CA SER A 42 18.73 -2.08 9.87
C SER A 42 17.96 -0.76 9.98
N LEU A 43 16.73 -0.83 10.48
CA LEU A 43 15.89 0.33 10.81
C LEU A 43 16.11 0.86 12.24
N ASN A 44 16.82 0.10 13.08
CA ASN A 44 16.92 0.35 14.53
C ASN A 44 18.35 0.67 14.97
N HIS A 45 19.35 0.27 14.18
CA HIS A 45 20.76 0.52 14.44
C HIS A 45 21.41 1.33 13.31
N PHE A 46 21.83 2.55 13.63
CA PHE A 46 22.60 3.39 12.72
C PHE A 46 24.06 2.92 12.70
N THR A 47 24.47 2.24 11.62
CA THR A 47 25.81 1.65 11.50
C THR A 47 26.83 2.62 10.90
N GLY A 48 26.39 3.45 9.95
CA GLY A 48 27.27 4.38 9.22
C GLY A 48 26.51 5.23 8.21
N PHE A 49 27.15 6.32 7.76
CA PHE A 49 26.58 7.22 6.75
C PHE A 49 26.84 6.70 5.33
N SER A 50 25.79 6.59 4.52
CA SER A 50 25.83 6.17 3.11
C SER A 50 24.75 6.86 2.28
N LEU A 51 24.98 7.00 0.98
CA LEU A 51 23.98 7.44 -0.01
C LEU A 51 23.43 6.29 -0.87
N MET A 52 23.78 5.05 -0.53
CA MET A 52 23.45 3.85 -1.30
C MET A 52 21.95 3.73 -1.60
N TRP A 53 21.07 4.03 -0.62
CA TRP A 53 19.62 3.97 -0.83
C TRP A 53 19.11 5.03 -1.80
N TYR A 54 19.73 6.22 -1.81
CA TYR A 54 19.41 7.24 -2.82
C TYR A 54 19.90 6.82 -4.20
N GLU A 55 21.09 6.22 -4.30
CA GLU A 55 21.61 5.69 -5.56
C GLU A 55 20.72 4.55 -6.11
N LYS A 56 20.34 3.59 -5.25
CA LYS A 56 19.38 2.54 -5.59
C LYS A 56 18.04 3.12 -6.08
N MET A 57 17.49 4.10 -5.35
CA MET A 57 16.25 4.78 -5.73
C MET A 57 16.34 5.54 -7.05
N PHE A 58 17.44 6.23 -7.35
CA PHE A 58 17.58 6.98 -8.60
C PHE A 58 17.90 6.08 -9.81
N ASN A 59 18.49 4.90 -9.58
CA ASN A 59 18.74 3.91 -10.62
C ASN A 59 17.50 3.06 -10.92
N ASP A 60 16.61 2.89 -9.94
CA ASP A 60 15.34 2.20 -10.12
C ASP A 60 14.27 3.14 -10.72
N ARG A 61 13.99 2.97 -12.02
CA ARG A 61 12.96 3.75 -12.72
C ARG A 61 11.57 3.56 -12.13
N LYS A 62 11.27 2.39 -11.57
CA LYS A 62 9.97 2.09 -10.96
C LYS A 62 9.75 2.88 -9.69
N MET A 63 10.82 3.30 -9.00
CA MET A 63 10.73 4.19 -7.84
C MET A 63 10.48 5.66 -8.21
N LEU A 64 10.85 6.09 -9.42
CA LEU A 64 10.69 7.49 -9.86
C LEU A 64 9.32 7.77 -10.49
N GLU A 65 8.69 6.77 -11.11
CA GLU A 65 7.39 6.90 -11.77
C GLU A 65 6.27 7.35 -10.79
N PRO A 66 6.19 6.83 -9.54
CA PRO A 66 5.23 7.32 -8.55
C PRO A 66 5.36 8.80 -8.21
N ILE A 67 6.59 9.32 -8.19
CA ILE A 67 6.85 10.75 -7.93
C ILE A 67 6.21 11.61 -9.01
N TYR A 68 6.32 11.18 -10.26
CA TYR A 68 5.70 11.88 -11.39
C TYR A 68 4.18 11.88 -11.30
N TYR A 69 3.55 10.73 -11.08
CA TYR A 69 2.10 10.66 -10.99
C TYR A 69 1.56 11.50 -9.84
N THR A 70 2.21 11.46 -8.67
CA THR A 70 1.81 12.28 -7.51
C THR A 70 1.83 13.77 -7.83
N VAL A 71 2.94 14.27 -8.38
CA VAL A 71 3.09 15.70 -8.66
C VAL A 71 2.17 16.12 -9.81
N LEU A 72 2.07 15.31 -10.86
CA LEU A 72 1.20 15.58 -12.01
C LEU A 72 -0.27 15.69 -11.57
N VAL A 73 -0.78 14.68 -10.87
CA VAL A 73 -2.17 14.63 -10.41
C VAL A 73 -2.44 15.75 -9.42
N ALA A 74 -1.60 15.93 -8.39
CA ALA A 74 -1.80 16.96 -7.37
C ALA A 74 -1.87 18.37 -7.98
N VAL A 75 -1.03 18.67 -8.96
CA VAL A 75 -1.03 19.98 -9.63
C VAL A 75 -2.27 20.18 -10.47
N ILE A 76 -2.57 19.23 -11.36
CA ILE A 76 -3.69 19.40 -12.30
C ILE A 76 -4.99 19.45 -11.51
N ALA A 77 -5.16 18.57 -10.52
CA ALA A 77 -6.30 18.58 -9.61
C ALA A 77 -6.41 19.92 -8.89
N THR A 78 -5.31 20.44 -8.32
CA THR A 78 -5.29 21.74 -7.64
C THR A 78 -5.70 22.88 -8.57
N ILE A 79 -5.13 22.96 -9.77
CA ILE A 79 -5.42 24.04 -10.72
C ILE A 79 -6.89 24.01 -11.10
N VAL A 80 -7.40 22.84 -11.49
CA VAL A 80 -8.79 22.68 -11.95
C VAL A 80 -9.76 22.90 -10.79
N ALA A 81 -9.53 22.30 -9.62
CA ALA A 81 -10.35 22.50 -8.43
C ALA A 81 -10.32 23.96 -7.96
N THR A 82 -9.19 24.66 -8.04
CA THR A 82 -9.10 26.08 -7.69
C THR A 82 -9.96 26.93 -8.62
N ILE A 83 -9.91 26.66 -9.93
CA ILE A 83 -10.72 27.38 -10.93
C ILE A 83 -12.21 27.12 -10.67
N ILE A 84 -12.60 25.85 -10.58
CA ILE A 84 -14.00 25.45 -10.37
C ILE A 84 -14.51 25.98 -9.02
N GLY A 85 -13.79 25.73 -7.93
CA GLY A 85 -14.15 26.19 -6.59
C GLY A 85 -14.24 27.71 -6.47
N THR A 86 -13.37 28.46 -7.16
CA THR A 86 -13.46 29.93 -7.20
C THR A 86 -14.72 30.39 -7.93
N ILE A 87 -15.00 29.82 -9.10
CA ILE A 87 -16.20 30.14 -9.89
C ILE A 87 -17.46 29.80 -9.09
N THR A 88 -17.52 28.60 -8.49
CA THR A 88 -18.62 28.14 -7.65
C THR A 88 -18.82 29.08 -6.46
N SER A 89 -17.76 29.44 -5.74
CA SER A 89 -17.86 30.31 -4.56
C SER A 89 -18.39 31.70 -4.92
N ILE A 90 -17.88 32.31 -6.01
CA ILE A 90 -18.35 33.62 -6.47
C ILE A 90 -19.81 33.53 -6.94
N GLY A 91 -20.15 32.51 -7.72
CA GLY A 91 -21.52 32.29 -8.20
C GLY A 91 -22.50 32.15 -7.04
N LEU A 92 -22.20 31.28 -6.08
CA LEU A 92 -23.04 31.02 -4.91
C LEU A 92 -23.13 32.21 -3.94
N SER A 93 -22.14 33.09 -3.91
CA SER A 93 -22.15 34.28 -3.04
C SER A 93 -23.32 35.23 -3.32
N LYS A 94 -23.82 35.27 -4.56
CA LYS A 94 -24.94 36.12 -4.98
C LYS A 94 -26.25 35.36 -5.19
N GLN A 95 -26.31 34.05 -4.92
CA GLN A 95 -27.53 33.25 -5.05
C GLN A 95 -28.41 33.29 -3.80
N LYS A 96 -29.68 32.92 -3.96
CA LYS A 96 -30.63 32.75 -2.85
C LYS A 96 -30.10 31.73 -1.85
N LYS A 97 -30.33 31.99 -0.55
CA LYS A 97 -29.87 31.14 0.57
C LYS A 97 -30.15 29.65 0.35
N ILE A 98 -31.36 29.30 -0.09
CA ILE A 98 -31.76 27.90 -0.30
C ILE A 98 -30.89 27.21 -1.37
N VAL A 99 -30.69 27.85 -2.53
CA VAL A 99 -29.88 27.28 -3.62
C VAL A 99 -28.43 27.13 -3.17
N ARG A 100 -27.89 28.16 -2.52
CA ARG A 100 -26.54 28.14 -1.98
C ARG A 100 -26.34 27.01 -0.98
N ASP A 101 -27.22 26.91 0.01
CA ASP A 101 -27.07 25.94 1.09
C ASP A 101 -27.25 24.49 0.55
N LEU A 102 -28.13 24.26 -0.43
CA LEU A 102 -28.26 22.96 -1.10
C LEU A 102 -27.00 22.58 -1.89
N VAL A 103 -26.45 23.50 -2.69
CA VAL A 103 -25.23 23.22 -3.47
C VAL A 103 -24.04 22.97 -2.54
N LEU A 104 -23.90 23.75 -1.47
CA LEU A 104 -22.85 23.54 -0.47
C LEU A 104 -22.99 22.19 0.23
N GLN A 105 -24.20 21.78 0.62
CA GLN A 105 -24.41 20.45 1.22
C GLN A 105 -23.97 19.30 0.31
N VAL A 106 -24.29 19.36 -0.99
CA VAL A 106 -23.85 18.35 -1.96
C VAL A 106 -22.34 18.40 -2.15
N ASN A 107 -21.79 19.61 -2.28
CA ASN A 107 -20.35 19.84 -2.42
C ASN A 107 -19.57 19.32 -1.20
N ASP A 108 -20.11 19.44 0.00
CA ASP A 108 -19.40 19.08 1.23
C ASP A 108 -19.49 17.58 1.55
N LEU A 109 -20.25 16.78 0.77
CA LEU A 109 -20.35 15.32 0.97
C LEU A 109 -19.00 14.60 1.04
N PRO A 110 -18.02 14.85 0.16
CA PRO A 110 -16.70 14.21 0.24
C PRO A 110 -15.95 14.54 1.54
N VAL A 111 -16.19 15.71 2.13
CA VAL A 111 -15.54 16.16 3.37
C VAL A 111 -16.26 15.63 4.61
N MET A 112 -17.55 15.34 4.50
CA MET A 112 -18.36 14.81 5.61
C MET A 112 -18.28 13.29 5.75
N ASN A 113 -18.01 12.58 4.65
CA ASN A 113 -17.88 11.13 4.64
C ASN A 113 -16.45 10.71 4.99
N PRO A 114 -16.24 9.50 5.55
CA PRO A 114 -14.92 8.88 5.57
C PRO A 114 -14.36 8.74 4.15
N ASP A 115 -13.06 8.96 3.96
CA ASP A 115 -12.41 8.94 2.64
C ASP A 115 -12.67 7.63 1.88
N ILE A 116 -12.67 6.50 2.59
CA ILE A 116 -12.96 5.18 2.03
C ILE A 116 -14.36 5.08 1.40
N VAL A 117 -15.36 5.74 1.99
CA VAL A 117 -16.73 5.75 1.46
C VAL A 117 -16.78 6.56 0.17
N THR A 118 -16.08 7.70 0.14
CA THR A 118 -15.96 8.52 -1.06
C THR A 118 -15.22 7.78 -2.17
N ALA A 119 -14.12 7.10 -1.84
CA ALA A 119 -13.30 6.35 -2.78
C ALA A 119 -14.08 5.20 -3.44
N ILE A 120 -14.71 4.34 -2.63
CA ILE A 120 -15.54 3.23 -3.12
C ILE A 120 -16.74 3.77 -3.89
N GLY A 121 -17.36 4.86 -3.44
CA GLY A 121 -18.48 5.49 -4.14
C GLY A 121 -18.11 6.00 -5.54
N LEU A 122 -16.96 6.64 -5.68
CA LEU A 122 -16.44 7.11 -6.98
C LEU A 122 -16.06 5.94 -7.89
N MET A 123 -15.44 4.91 -7.34
CA MET A 123 -15.13 3.68 -8.06
C MET A 123 -16.41 3.03 -8.62
N LEU A 124 -17.43 2.81 -7.77
CA LEU A 124 -18.73 2.28 -8.19
C LEU A 124 -19.43 3.17 -9.22
N PHE A 125 -19.27 4.49 -9.11
CA PHE A 125 -19.78 5.42 -10.10
C PHE A 125 -19.12 5.22 -11.46
N PHE A 126 -17.79 5.13 -11.54
CA PHE A 126 -17.09 4.87 -12.81
C PHE A 126 -17.48 3.52 -13.42
N ILE A 127 -17.59 2.48 -12.60
CA ILE A 127 -18.07 1.15 -13.02
C ILE A 127 -19.47 1.25 -13.61
N SER A 128 -20.39 1.96 -12.95
CA SER A 128 -21.78 2.11 -13.42
C SER A 128 -21.89 2.80 -14.79
N LEU A 129 -20.87 3.59 -15.16
CA LEU A 129 -20.75 4.27 -16.44
C LEU A 129 -19.91 3.49 -17.47
N ASN A 130 -19.41 2.31 -17.12
CA ASN A 130 -18.45 1.52 -17.92
C ASN A 130 -17.19 2.32 -18.28
N ILE A 131 -16.68 3.15 -17.36
CA ILE A 131 -15.43 3.88 -17.52
C ILE A 131 -14.32 3.03 -16.89
N GLU A 132 -13.39 2.55 -17.71
CA GLU A 132 -12.19 1.85 -17.24
C GLU A 132 -11.34 2.77 -16.36
N THR A 133 -10.81 2.24 -15.25
CA THR A 133 -9.94 2.97 -14.35
C THR A 133 -8.63 3.33 -15.04
N SER A 134 -8.20 4.57 -14.87
CA SER A 134 -7.01 5.15 -15.51
C SER A 134 -6.54 6.38 -14.75
N ILE A 135 -5.46 7.01 -15.23
CA ILE A 135 -5.05 8.33 -14.73
C ILE A 135 -6.18 9.39 -14.84
N PHE A 136 -7.13 9.22 -15.77
CA PHE A 136 -8.25 10.16 -15.92
C PHE A 136 -9.29 10.00 -14.81
N THR A 137 -9.63 8.77 -14.42
CA THR A 137 -10.57 8.52 -13.31
C THR A 137 -9.96 8.99 -11.99
N LEU A 138 -8.66 8.73 -11.79
CA LEU A 138 -7.87 9.27 -10.69
C LEU A 138 -7.93 10.80 -10.64
N LEU A 139 -7.66 11.47 -11.77
CA LEU A 139 -7.68 12.92 -11.84
C LEU A 139 -9.09 13.50 -11.55
N ILE A 140 -10.16 12.90 -12.09
CA ILE A 140 -11.54 13.33 -11.83
C ILE A 140 -11.88 13.18 -10.35
N ALA A 141 -11.46 12.07 -9.73
CA ALA A 141 -11.67 11.82 -8.31
C ALA A 141 -10.97 12.88 -7.46
N HIS A 142 -9.70 13.17 -7.74
CA HIS A 142 -8.94 14.21 -7.03
C HIS A 142 -9.51 15.61 -7.23
N ILE A 143 -9.97 15.95 -8.44
CA ILE A 143 -10.65 17.24 -8.69
C ILE A 143 -11.91 17.34 -7.84
N THR A 144 -12.75 16.30 -7.85
CA THR A 144 -14.02 16.26 -7.12
C THR A 144 -13.79 16.38 -5.62
N PHE A 145 -12.79 15.68 -5.10
CA PHE A 145 -12.38 15.73 -3.69
C PHE A 145 -11.75 17.07 -3.27
N CYS A 146 -11.05 17.77 -4.17
CA CYS A 146 -10.36 19.03 -3.86
C CYS A 146 -11.26 20.27 -3.92
N ILE A 147 -12.30 20.28 -4.76
CA ILE A 147 -13.21 21.44 -4.93
C ILE A 147 -13.77 21.93 -3.58
N PRO A 148 -14.26 21.06 -2.67
CA PRO A 148 -14.85 21.49 -1.41
C PRO A 148 -13.88 22.25 -0.52
N PHE A 149 -12.62 21.80 -0.42
CA PHE A 149 -11.60 22.50 0.34
C PHE A 149 -11.30 23.91 -0.21
N VAL A 150 -11.30 24.07 -1.54
CA VAL A 150 -11.17 25.38 -2.17
C VAL A 150 -12.37 26.28 -1.80
N VAL A 151 -13.58 25.75 -1.89
CA VAL A 151 -14.82 26.48 -1.56
C VAL A 151 -14.84 26.88 -0.09
N LEU A 152 -14.45 26.00 0.83
CA LEU A 152 -14.36 26.26 2.26
C LEU A 152 -13.34 27.37 2.59
N SER A 153 -12.29 27.53 1.78
CA SER A 153 -11.33 28.63 1.92
C SER A 153 -11.86 29.97 1.38
N ILE A 154 -12.51 29.96 0.21
CA ILE A 154 -12.92 31.20 -0.49
C ILE A 154 -14.23 31.76 0.05
N MET A 155 -15.21 30.91 0.36
CA MET A 155 -16.56 31.33 0.71
C MET A 155 -16.63 32.21 1.97
N PRO A 156 -15.89 31.93 3.07
CA PRO A 156 -15.84 32.81 4.22
C PRO A 156 -15.28 34.20 3.85
N LYS A 157 -14.25 34.26 2.99
CA LYS A 157 -13.67 35.53 2.56
C LYS A 157 -14.65 36.36 1.73
N LEU A 158 -15.38 35.73 0.81
CA LEU A 158 -16.42 36.39 0.01
C LEU A 158 -17.52 36.99 0.90
N ARG A 159 -17.96 36.28 1.95
CA ARG A 159 -18.97 36.77 2.90
C ARG A 159 -18.53 37.99 3.71
N THR A 160 -17.22 38.26 3.79
CA THR A 160 -16.67 39.43 4.48
C THR A 160 -16.45 40.63 3.58
N LEU A 161 -16.64 40.50 2.26
CA LEU A 161 -16.51 41.63 1.34
C LEU A 161 -17.70 42.58 1.49
N ASP A 162 -17.45 43.87 1.36
CA ASP A 162 -18.50 44.87 1.25
C ASP A 162 -19.20 44.71 -0.12
N ASP A 163 -20.51 44.49 -0.08
CA ASP A 163 -21.34 44.24 -1.25
C ASP A 163 -21.29 45.39 -2.28
N ASN A 164 -21.00 46.62 -1.83
CA ASN A 164 -21.02 47.82 -2.66
C ASN A 164 -19.77 47.98 -3.54
N VAL A 165 -18.67 47.28 -3.25
CA VAL A 165 -17.38 47.51 -3.92
C VAL A 165 -17.42 47.07 -5.40
N ALA A 166 -18.20 46.02 -5.70
CA ALA A 166 -18.42 45.58 -7.07
C ALA A 166 -19.34 46.55 -7.84
N GLU A 167 -20.38 47.09 -7.18
CA GLU A 167 -21.32 48.05 -7.76
C GLU A 167 -20.64 49.38 -8.07
N ALA A 168 -19.82 49.89 -7.14
CA ALA A 168 -19.03 51.11 -7.35
C ALA A 168 -18.08 51.00 -8.56
N ALA A 169 -17.56 49.80 -8.86
CA ALA A 169 -16.74 49.59 -10.04
C ALA A 169 -17.55 49.68 -11.34
N LEU A 170 -18.78 49.13 -11.34
CA LEU A 170 -19.71 49.22 -12.47
C LEU A 170 -20.15 50.67 -12.71
N ASP A 171 -20.43 51.43 -11.65
CA ASP A 171 -20.80 52.86 -11.73
C ASP A 171 -19.69 53.73 -12.32
N LEU A 172 -18.43 53.36 -12.07
CA LEU A 172 -17.25 54.01 -12.68
C LEU A 172 -16.99 53.56 -14.13
N GLY A 173 -17.92 52.81 -14.74
CA GLY A 173 -17.86 52.38 -16.14
C GLY A 173 -17.10 51.07 -16.38
N ALA A 174 -16.77 50.30 -15.33
CA ALA A 174 -16.19 48.98 -15.52
C ALA A 174 -17.26 48.00 -16.05
N THR A 175 -16.87 47.09 -16.95
CA THR A 175 -17.74 45.98 -17.34
C THR A 175 -17.84 44.94 -16.21
N PRO A 176 -18.88 44.08 -16.15
CA PRO A 176 -18.98 43.02 -15.15
C PRO A 176 -17.73 42.13 -15.07
N PHE A 177 -17.14 41.81 -16.22
CA PHE A 177 -15.89 41.05 -16.27
C PHE A 177 -14.70 41.83 -15.71
N GLN A 178 -14.66 43.16 -15.90
CA GLN A 178 -13.64 44.02 -15.30
C GLN A 178 -13.84 44.16 -13.79
N ALA A 179 -15.08 44.30 -13.30
CA ALA A 179 -15.38 44.31 -11.87
C ALA A 179 -14.95 42.97 -11.21
N LEU A 180 -15.28 41.84 -11.84
CA LEU A 180 -14.84 40.52 -11.37
C LEU A 180 -13.31 40.42 -11.31
N THR A 181 -12.62 40.70 -12.43
CA THR A 181 -11.19 40.44 -12.56
C THR A 181 -10.28 41.48 -11.89
N ARG A 182 -10.73 42.74 -11.80
CA ARG A 182 -9.92 43.84 -11.24
C ARG A 182 -10.31 44.21 -9.81
N VAL A 183 -11.46 43.79 -9.32
CA VAL A 183 -11.96 44.19 -7.99
C VAL A 183 -12.24 42.99 -7.10
N ILE A 184 -13.07 42.03 -7.53
CA ILE A 184 -13.44 40.88 -6.68
C ILE A 184 -12.25 39.91 -6.54
N ILE A 185 -11.72 39.39 -7.66
CA ILE A 185 -10.63 38.40 -7.65
C ILE A 185 -9.41 38.87 -6.84
N PRO A 186 -8.91 40.11 -6.99
CA PRO A 186 -7.78 40.59 -6.18
C PRO A 186 -8.03 40.59 -4.67
N GLN A 187 -9.28 40.84 -4.23
CA GLN A 187 -9.63 40.87 -2.80
C GLN A 187 -9.71 39.46 -2.19
N ILE A 188 -10.17 38.48 -2.96
CA ILE A 188 -10.22 37.07 -2.52
C ILE A 188 -8.95 36.29 -2.86
N LYS A 189 -7.99 36.89 -3.57
CA LYS A 189 -6.73 36.24 -3.98
C LYS A 189 -6.00 35.53 -2.84
N PRO A 190 -5.89 36.07 -1.60
CA PRO A 190 -5.28 35.34 -0.50
C PRO A 190 -6.02 34.05 -0.14
N ALA A 191 -7.36 34.07 -0.20
CA ALA A 191 -8.21 32.91 0.07
C ALA A 191 -8.16 31.88 -1.08
N ILE A 192 -8.06 32.34 -2.33
CA ILE A 192 -7.81 31.47 -3.50
C ILE A 192 -6.47 30.73 -3.32
N LEU A 193 -5.41 31.46 -2.95
CA LEU A 193 -4.09 30.85 -2.74
C LEU A 193 -4.10 29.86 -1.58
N SER A 194 -4.77 30.20 -0.47
CA SER A 194 -4.93 29.28 0.66
C SER A 194 -5.71 28.03 0.26
N GLY A 195 -6.79 28.18 -0.52
CA GLY A 195 -7.58 27.05 -1.00
C GLY A 195 -6.79 26.15 -1.95
N ALA A 196 -5.99 26.75 -2.84
CA ALA A 196 -5.11 26.01 -3.74
C ALA A 196 -4.03 25.22 -2.98
N LEU A 197 -3.45 25.79 -1.92
CA LEU A 197 -2.46 25.08 -1.10
C LEU A 197 -3.07 23.92 -0.33
N ILE A 198 -4.28 24.09 0.21
CA ILE A 198 -5.01 23.01 0.88
C ILE A 198 -5.33 21.91 -0.14
N ALA A 199 -5.88 22.25 -1.30
CA ALA A 199 -6.17 21.29 -2.37
C ALA A 199 -4.92 20.53 -2.82
N PHE A 200 -3.78 21.21 -2.97
CA PHE A 200 -2.51 20.56 -3.29
C PHE A 200 -2.08 19.60 -2.20
N SER A 201 -2.15 20.01 -0.93
CA SER A 201 -1.79 19.16 0.20
C SER A 201 -2.61 17.89 0.20
N MET A 202 -3.95 18.02 0.17
CA MET A 202 -4.90 16.89 0.20
C MET A 202 -4.77 15.97 -1.01
N SER A 203 -4.38 16.49 -2.17
CA SER A 203 -4.23 15.68 -3.39
C SER A 203 -2.89 14.97 -3.48
N PHE A 204 -1.86 15.53 -2.83
CA PHE A 204 -0.49 15.04 -2.88
C PHE A 204 -0.27 13.85 -1.94
N ASP A 205 -0.93 13.83 -0.78
CA ASP A 205 -0.79 12.77 0.22
C ASP A 205 -1.89 11.70 0.17
N ASP A 206 -2.94 11.87 -0.65
CA ASP A 206 -4.04 10.93 -0.73
C ASP A 206 -3.60 9.53 -1.20
N PHE A 207 -3.90 8.54 -0.35
CA PHE A 207 -3.79 7.11 -0.65
C PHE A 207 -5.14 6.52 -1.06
N VAL A 208 -6.19 6.78 -0.27
CA VAL A 208 -7.43 5.99 -0.30
C VAL A 208 -8.20 6.24 -1.59
N ILE A 209 -8.43 7.50 -1.96
CA ILE A 209 -9.16 7.81 -3.20
C ILE A 209 -8.33 7.35 -4.40
N SER A 210 -7.02 7.55 -4.34
CA SER A 210 -6.07 7.16 -5.38
C SER A 210 -6.12 5.66 -5.64
N PHE A 211 -6.01 4.85 -4.59
CA PHE A 211 -5.96 3.40 -4.68
C PHE A 211 -7.18 2.80 -5.38
N PHE A 212 -8.39 3.27 -5.03
CA PHE A 212 -9.63 2.75 -5.62
C PHE A 212 -9.98 3.36 -6.99
N THR A 213 -9.43 4.53 -7.34
CA THR A 213 -9.79 5.22 -8.60
C THR A 213 -8.68 5.25 -9.64
N THR A 214 -7.47 4.79 -9.31
CA THR A 214 -6.37 4.64 -10.26
C THR A 214 -6.53 3.41 -11.14
N GLY A 215 -6.03 3.51 -12.36
CA GLY A 215 -5.91 2.37 -13.28
C GLY A 215 -4.58 1.65 -13.15
N THR A 216 -4.49 0.51 -13.80
CA THR A 216 -3.32 -0.37 -13.78
C THR A 216 -2.06 0.35 -14.27
N GLY A 217 -0.94 0.18 -13.54
CA GLY A 217 0.33 0.81 -13.87
C GLY A 217 0.40 2.32 -13.58
N VAL A 218 -0.59 2.86 -12.88
CA VAL A 218 -0.57 4.24 -12.38
C VAL A 218 -0.59 4.18 -10.86
N SER A 219 0.60 4.24 -10.25
CA SER A 219 0.75 4.28 -8.80
C SER A 219 1.31 5.63 -8.38
N ASN A 220 0.70 6.28 -7.40
CA ASN A 220 1.27 7.48 -6.78
C ASN A 220 2.18 7.08 -5.61
N ILE A 221 2.88 8.04 -5.02
CA ILE A 221 3.83 7.76 -3.93
C ILE A 221 3.12 7.14 -2.73
N SER A 222 1.91 7.61 -2.38
CA SER A 222 1.19 7.08 -1.22
C SER A 222 0.83 5.59 -1.40
N ILE A 223 0.40 5.19 -2.60
CA ILE A 223 0.14 3.77 -2.95
C ILE A 223 1.45 2.97 -2.89
N TYR A 224 2.52 3.51 -3.48
CA TYR A 224 3.81 2.84 -3.53
C TYR A 224 4.46 2.67 -2.16
N VAL A 225 4.39 3.69 -1.29
CA VAL A 225 4.91 3.60 0.08
C VAL A 225 4.08 2.62 0.90
N TYR A 226 2.75 2.62 0.75
CA TYR A 226 1.89 1.64 1.45
C TYR A 226 2.26 0.21 1.08
N SER A 227 2.44 -0.08 -0.21
CA SER A 227 2.80 -1.43 -0.64
C SER A 227 4.17 -1.89 -0.19
N MET A 228 5.15 -0.98 -0.19
CA MET A 228 6.50 -1.31 0.29
C MET A 228 6.56 -1.38 1.82
N SER A 229 5.69 -0.68 2.55
CA SER A 229 5.75 -0.60 4.02
C SER A 229 5.47 -1.93 4.73
N LYS A 230 4.94 -2.93 4.03
CA LYS A 230 4.64 -4.26 4.59
C LYS A 230 5.87 -5.12 4.84
N ARG A 231 7.02 -4.84 4.20
CA ARG A 231 8.31 -5.42 4.60
C ARG A 231 9.33 -4.33 4.84
N ILE A 232 10.39 -4.64 5.60
CA ILE A 232 11.49 -3.70 5.82
C ILE A 232 12.23 -3.45 4.51
N ASN A 233 11.90 -2.33 3.85
CA ASN A 233 12.67 -1.81 2.72
C ASN A 233 13.29 -0.45 3.09
N PRO A 234 14.61 -0.39 3.37
CA PRO A 234 15.30 0.85 3.74
C PRO A 234 15.23 1.95 2.67
N THR A 235 14.97 1.57 1.43
CA THR A 235 14.82 2.51 0.31
C THR A 235 13.60 3.41 0.49
N ILE A 236 12.58 2.96 1.25
CA ILE A 236 11.44 3.79 1.65
C ILE A 236 11.90 5.02 2.43
N ASN A 237 12.88 4.88 3.33
CA ASN A 237 13.38 6.02 4.11
C ASN A 237 13.97 7.11 3.21
N ALA A 238 14.69 6.72 2.14
CA ALA A 238 15.22 7.66 1.14
C ALA A 238 14.10 8.37 0.38
N LEU A 239 13.08 7.63 -0.06
CA LEU A 239 11.90 8.17 -0.73
C LEU A 239 11.12 9.13 0.19
N SER A 240 10.78 8.71 1.41
CA SER A 240 10.10 9.53 2.43
C SER A 240 10.88 10.81 2.74
N SER A 241 12.21 10.74 2.82
CA SER A 241 13.06 11.91 3.02
C SER A 241 12.96 12.91 1.86
N LEU A 242 12.94 12.41 0.63
CA LEU A 242 12.78 13.24 -0.57
C LEU A 242 11.40 13.91 -0.58
N ILE A 243 10.34 13.20 -0.22
CA ILE A 243 8.98 13.75 -0.11
C ILE A 243 8.94 14.89 0.90
N VAL A 244 9.45 14.66 2.11
CA VAL A 244 9.49 15.66 3.18
C VAL A 244 10.24 16.89 2.71
N ALA A 245 11.36 16.72 2.00
CA ALA A 245 12.11 17.82 1.42
C ALA A 245 11.30 18.61 0.38
N VAL A 246 10.60 17.92 -0.54
CA VAL A 246 9.76 18.54 -1.58
C VAL A 246 8.59 19.31 -0.97
N VAL A 247 7.80 18.68 -0.09
CA VAL A 247 6.64 19.30 0.57
C VAL A 247 7.08 20.50 1.41
N THR A 248 8.14 20.35 2.20
CA THR A 248 8.69 21.45 3.01
C THR A 248 9.15 22.60 2.13
N THR A 249 9.82 22.31 1.00
CA THR A 249 10.25 23.35 0.05
C THR A 249 9.06 24.09 -0.55
N VAL A 250 8.03 23.38 -0.99
CA VAL A 250 6.79 23.98 -1.55
C VAL A 250 6.10 24.85 -0.49
N LEU A 251 5.95 24.37 0.75
CA LEU A 251 5.33 25.12 1.84
C LEU A 251 6.15 26.35 2.23
N ILE A 252 7.48 26.25 2.29
CA ILE A 252 8.36 27.39 2.56
C ILE A 252 8.21 28.44 1.46
N ILE A 253 8.29 28.05 0.19
CA ILE A 253 8.13 28.96 -0.96
C ILE A 253 6.75 29.64 -0.90
N ALA A 254 5.70 28.88 -0.61
CA ALA A 254 4.33 29.37 -0.54
C ALA A 254 4.08 30.33 0.63
N ASN A 255 4.65 30.08 1.81
CA ASN A 255 4.36 30.86 3.01
C ASN A 255 5.38 32.00 3.27
N VAL A 256 6.66 31.77 3.01
CA VAL A 256 7.74 32.70 3.38
C VAL A 256 7.89 33.84 2.36
N ILE A 257 7.73 33.57 1.06
CA ILE A 257 7.86 34.61 0.02
C ILE A 257 6.82 35.73 0.17
N PRO A 258 5.52 35.45 0.41
CA PRO A 258 4.53 36.49 0.69
C PRO A 258 4.84 37.29 1.96
N PHE A 259 5.29 36.62 3.02
CA PHE A 259 5.64 37.25 4.28
C PHE A 259 6.80 38.24 4.12
N ILE A 260 7.87 37.85 3.42
CA ILE A 260 9.02 38.73 3.14
C ILE A 260 8.64 39.93 2.28
N LYS A 261 7.76 39.76 1.28
CA LYS A 261 7.27 40.88 0.46
C LYS A 261 6.39 41.84 1.25
N SER A 262 5.60 41.35 2.21
CA SER A 262 4.71 42.19 3.03
C SER A 262 5.44 43.15 3.98
N LYS A 263 6.67 42.82 4.40
CA LYS A 263 7.49 43.62 5.32
C LYS A 263 8.34 44.71 4.65
N ARG A 264 8.34 44.86 3.31
CA ARG A 264 9.04 45.98 2.66
C ARG A 264 8.28 47.30 2.90
N PRO A 265 8.92 48.35 3.44
CA PRO A 265 8.27 49.64 3.67
C PRO A 265 7.71 50.20 2.35
N GLN A 266 6.43 50.58 2.33
CA GLN A 266 5.83 51.31 1.21
C GLN A 266 6.39 52.74 1.16
N THR A 267 7.56 52.93 0.56
CA THR A 267 7.95 54.26 0.07
C THR A 267 7.13 54.58 -1.18
N GLN A 268 6.32 55.64 -1.09
CA GLN A 268 5.56 56.22 -2.19
C GLN A 268 6.51 56.69 -3.30
N VAL A 269 6.75 55.83 -4.30
CA VAL A 269 7.17 56.26 -5.63
C VAL A 269 6.40 55.43 -6.64
N VAL A 270 5.58 56.10 -7.44
CA VAL A 270 4.92 55.56 -8.62
C VAL A 270 6.01 55.07 -9.58
N LYS A 271 6.38 53.78 -9.55
CA LYS A 271 7.11 53.13 -10.65
C LYS A 271 6.73 51.65 -10.81
N LYS A 272 6.26 51.37 -12.04
CA LYS A 272 6.11 50.11 -12.79
C LYS A 272 5.78 48.84 -12.00
N LYS A 273 4.58 48.31 -12.25
CA LYS A 273 4.13 46.95 -11.89
C LYS A 273 5.31 45.97 -11.93
N SER A 274 5.72 45.47 -10.76
CA SER A 274 6.64 44.34 -10.65
C SER A 274 6.07 43.18 -11.47
N LYS A 275 6.75 42.85 -12.57
CA LYS A 275 6.39 41.83 -13.57
C LYS A 275 6.51 40.39 -13.03
N TYR A 276 7.00 40.23 -11.80
CA TYR A 276 7.20 38.93 -11.17
C TYR A 276 5.95 38.52 -10.39
N SER A 277 5.01 37.87 -11.07
CA SER A 277 3.98 37.08 -10.40
C SER A 277 4.65 35.92 -9.65
N PHE A 278 3.96 35.35 -8.67
CA PHE A 278 4.43 34.18 -7.89
C PHE A 278 4.42 32.88 -8.74
N VAL A 279 3.66 32.89 -9.84
CA VAL A 279 3.42 31.79 -10.77
C VAL A 279 4.69 31.18 -11.42
N PRO A 280 5.74 31.91 -11.83
CA PRO A 280 6.88 31.34 -12.52
C PRO A 280 7.85 30.60 -11.57
N TYR A 281 7.84 30.87 -10.27
CA TYR A 281 8.65 30.10 -9.30
C TYR A 281 7.99 28.76 -8.97
N LEU A 282 6.67 28.77 -8.76
CA LEU A 282 5.88 27.55 -8.58
C LEU A 282 5.90 26.70 -9.85
N ALA A 283 5.73 27.32 -11.03
CA ALA A 283 5.82 26.64 -12.31
C ALA A 283 7.26 26.17 -12.64
N GLY A 284 8.29 26.90 -12.18
CA GLY A 284 9.68 26.52 -12.36
C GLY A 284 10.07 25.29 -11.54
N ALA A 285 9.66 25.23 -10.26
CA ALA A 285 9.87 24.05 -9.43
C ALA A 285 9.12 22.83 -9.98
N LEU A 286 7.89 23.05 -10.46
CA LEU A 286 7.08 21.99 -11.03
C LEU A 286 7.61 21.46 -12.37
N ALA A 287 8.05 22.36 -13.25
CA ALA A 287 8.65 22.00 -14.52
C ALA A 287 9.98 21.26 -14.32
N LEU A 288 10.72 21.56 -13.25
CA LEU A 288 11.97 20.87 -12.93
C LEU A 288 11.72 19.43 -12.46
N VAL A 289 10.64 19.20 -11.69
CA VAL A 289 10.22 17.84 -11.30
C VAL A 289 9.73 17.05 -12.51
N ILE A 290 8.89 17.64 -13.37
CA ILE A 290 8.41 16.98 -14.60
C ILE A 290 9.58 16.68 -15.56
N PHE A 291 10.55 17.59 -15.67
CA PHE A 291 11.73 17.42 -16.53
C PHE A 291 12.69 16.34 -16.02
N LEU A 292 12.87 16.23 -14.70
CA LEU A 292 13.69 15.17 -14.09
C LEU A 292 13.09 13.77 -14.27
N VAL A 293 11.75 13.65 -14.37
CA VAL A 293 11.09 12.34 -14.58
C VAL A 293 10.89 12.01 -16.07
N SER A 294 10.90 12.99 -16.97
CA SER A 294 10.71 12.76 -18.42
C SER A 294 11.90 12.07 -19.12
N PHE A 295 12.96 11.69 -18.40
CA PHE A 295 14.13 11.03 -18.97
C PHE A 295 13.98 9.49 -19.01
N GLY A 296 12.89 9.02 -19.63
CA GLY A 296 12.69 7.61 -19.96
C GLY A 296 13.06 7.34 -21.42
N THR A 297 14.35 7.10 -21.70
CA THR A 297 14.78 6.66 -23.04
C THR A 297 14.36 5.23 -23.29
N ARG A 298 13.73 5.02 -24.46
CA ARG A 298 13.43 3.74 -25.10
C ARG A 298 14.60 2.78 -24.99
N THR A 299 14.39 1.62 -24.40
CA THR A 299 15.18 0.42 -24.66
C THR A 299 14.94 0.03 -26.13
N THR A 300 16.02 -0.15 -26.87
CA THR A 300 16.01 -0.74 -28.21
C THR A 300 16.51 -2.16 -28.07
N GLY A 301 15.64 -3.06 -27.60
CA GLY A 301 15.88 -4.49 -27.70
C GLY A 301 15.69 -4.97 -29.14
N GLU A 302 16.39 -6.04 -29.54
CA GLU A 302 16.21 -6.69 -30.85
C GLU A 302 14.90 -7.49 -30.94
N PHE A 303 14.31 -7.87 -29.80
CA PHE A 303 13.03 -8.57 -29.73
C PHE A 303 11.84 -7.60 -29.94
N ASP A 304 10.92 -7.96 -30.84
CA ASP A 304 9.70 -7.19 -31.13
C ASP A 304 8.47 -7.88 -30.51
N PRO A 305 8.11 -7.54 -29.26
CA PRO A 305 6.99 -8.18 -28.57
C PRO A 305 5.63 -7.81 -29.19
N ILE A 306 5.54 -6.71 -29.93
CA ILE A 306 4.28 -6.34 -30.62
C ILE A 306 4.06 -7.28 -31.81
N ALA A 307 5.12 -7.63 -32.53
CA ALA A 307 5.04 -8.60 -33.62
C ALA A 307 4.74 -10.01 -33.11
N GLU A 308 5.30 -10.40 -31.96
CA GLU A 308 5.12 -11.75 -31.40
C GLU A 308 3.78 -11.93 -30.66
N PHE A 309 3.42 -11.00 -29.78
CA PHE A 309 2.29 -11.15 -28.83
C PHE A 309 1.17 -10.13 -29.03
N GLY A 310 1.30 -9.21 -30.00
CA GLY A 310 0.35 -8.12 -30.22
C GLY A 310 0.40 -6.99 -29.17
N SER A 311 1.26 -7.09 -28.16
CA SER A 311 1.43 -6.11 -27.08
C SER A 311 2.87 -6.13 -26.56
N ASN A 312 3.34 -4.97 -26.11
CA ASN A 312 4.62 -4.83 -25.41
C ASN A 312 4.45 -4.43 -23.95
N THR A 313 3.23 -4.48 -23.41
CA THR A 313 2.95 -4.10 -22.03
C THR A 313 2.28 -5.26 -21.31
N LEU A 314 2.81 -5.62 -20.14
CA LEU A 314 2.27 -6.64 -19.26
C LEU A 314 1.88 -6.02 -17.93
N ASN A 315 0.68 -6.30 -17.46
CA ASN A 315 0.17 -5.80 -16.19
C ASN A 315 0.09 -6.92 -15.16
N ILE A 316 0.87 -6.82 -14.08
CA ILE A 316 0.95 -7.84 -13.03
C ILE A 316 0.33 -7.29 -11.76
N PHE A 317 -0.42 -8.13 -11.04
CA PHE A 317 -0.92 -7.84 -9.70
C PHE A 317 -0.51 -8.95 -8.72
N ASN A 318 0.35 -8.62 -7.77
CA ASN A 318 0.92 -9.60 -6.81
C ASN A 318 0.94 -9.05 -5.37
N TYR A 319 1.37 -9.85 -4.40
CA TYR A 319 1.76 -9.36 -3.08
C TYR A 319 2.99 -8.43 -3.15
N GLY A 320 3.12 -7.54 -2.16
CA GLY A 320 4.30 -6.69 -2.01
C GLY A 320 5.53 -7.51 -1.62
N GLU A 321 6.69 -7.19 -2.21
CA GLU A 321 7.99 -7.82 -1.90
C GLU A 321 7.98 -9.36 -2.08
N TYR A 322 7.18 -9.83 -3.06
CA TYR A 322 6.96 -11.25 -3.38
C TYR A 322 7.43 -11.60 -4.80
N VAL A 323 8.53 -10.97 -5.24
CA VAL A 323 9.24 -11.25 -6.49
C VAL A 323 10.72 -10.95 -6.30
N GLY A 324 11.59 -11.75 -6.93
CA GLY A 324 13.04 -11.56 -6.89
C GLY A 324 13.47 -10.19 -7.43
N GLU A 325 14.54 -9.62 -6.87
CA GLU A 325 14.98 -8.23 -7.10
C GLU A 325 15.09 -7.85 -8.58
N ASN A 326 15.68 -8.71 -9.41
CA ASN A 326 15.96 -8.41 -10.82
C ASN A 326 15.03 -9.11 -11.81
N VAL A 327 14.17 -10.02 -11.34
CA VAL A 327 13.35 -10.90 -12.21
C VAL A 327 12.54 -10.09 -13.23
N ILE A 328 11.86 -9.05 -12.76
CA ILE A 328 11.03 -8.22 -13.66
C ILE A 328 11.89 -7.36 -14.58
N ALA A 329 12.99 -6.78 -14.08
CA ALA A 329 13.86 -5.93 -14.87
C ALA A 329 14.55 -6.71 -16.01
N GLU A 330 15.01 -7.92 -15.71
CA GLU A 330 15.60 -8.83 -16.69
C GLU A 330 14.58 -9.27 -17.75
N PHE A 331 13.33 -9.55 -17.35
CA PHE A 331 12.26 -9.84 -18.30
C PHE A 331 11.97 -8.65 -19.22
N GLU A 332 11.87 -7.44 -18.67
CA GLU A 332 11.67 -6.20 -19.46
C GLU A 332 12.81 -5.97 -20.46
N ASP A 333 14.06 -6.13 -20.03
CA ASP A 333 15.24 -5.91 -20.86
C ASP A 333 15.41 -7.00 -21.93
N MET A 334 15.20 -8.27 -21.58
CA MET A 334 15.37 -9.40 -22.49
C MET A 334 14.32 -9.42 -23.60
N TYR A 335 13.06 -9.12 -23.25
CA TYR A 335 11.94 -9.23 -24.18
C TYR A 335 11.40 -7.87 -24.64
N ASN A 336 12.06 -6.76 -24.28
CA ASN A 336 11.67 -5.41 -24.68
C ASN A 336 10.21 -5.07 -24.32
N VAL A 337 9.73 -5.61 -23.19
CA VAL A 337 8.39 -5.44 -22.64
C VAL A 337 8.42 -4.39 -21.54
N LYS A 338 7.33 -3.63 -21.36
CA LYS A 338 7.08 -2.83 -20.15
C LYS A 338 6.21 -3.63 -19.19
N VAL A 339 6.66 -3.85 -17.98
CA VAL A 339 5.87 -4.48 -16.92
C VAL A 339 5.36 -3.42 -15.96
N ASN A 340 4.04 -3.26 -15.92
CA ASN A 340 3.36 -2.50 -14.88
C ASN A 340 3.09 -3.45 -13.71
N TYR A 341 3.78 -3.25 -12.60
CA TYR A 341 3.69 -4.12 -11.43
C TYR A 341 2.93 -3.42 -10.31
N ASP A 342 1.68 -3.81 -10.10
CA ASP A 342 0.87 -3.36 -8.97
C ASP A 342 0.90 -4.42 -7.87
N THR A 343 0.65 -3.98 -6.64
CA THR A 343 0.69 -4.85 -5.46
C THR A 343 -0.59 -4.75 -4.65
N PHE A 344 -1.02 -5.85 -4.06
CA PHE A 344 -2.12 -5.89 -3.09
C PHE A 344 -1.67 -6.48 -1.77
N SER A 345 -2.51 -6.26 -0.76
CA SER A 345 -2.17 -6.54 0.64
C SER A 345 -3.04 -7.63 1.27
N SER A 346 -4.12 -8.01 0.58
CA SER A 346 -5.00 -9.16 0.87
C SER A 346 -5.69 -9.63 -0.41
N ASN A 347 -6.11 -10.89 -0.47
CA ASN A 347 -6.89 -11.42 -1.58
C ASN A 347 -8.22 -10.68 -1.76
N GLU A 348 -8.84 -10.20 -0.66
CA GLU A 348 -10.12 -9.48 -0.68
C GLU A 348 -9.98 -8.08 -1.32
N GLU A 349 -8.88 -7.38 -1.03
CA GLU A 349 -8.50 -6.14 -1.69
C GLU A 349 -8.29 -6.37 -3.20
N MET A 350 -7.55 -7.42 -3.55
CA MET A 350 -7.31 -7.83 -4.94
C MET A 350 -8.63 -8.11 -5.67
N TYR A 351 -9.50 -8.95 -5.09
CA TYR A 351 -10.80 -9.30 -5.67
C TYR A 351 -11.67 -8.06 -5.87
N THR A 352 -11.72 -7.16 -4.88
CA THR A 352 -12.46 -5.91 -4.98
C THR A 352 -11.94 -5.04 -6.12
N LYS A 353 -10.62 -4.95 -6.27
CA LYS A 353 -9.97 -4.21 -7.35
C LYS A 353 -10.25 -4.83 -8.71
N LEU A 354 -10.18 -6.16 -8.86
CA LEU A 354 -10.54 -6.84 -10.11
C LEU A 354 -12.01 -6.62 -10.48
N MET A 355 -12.91 -6.75 -9.51
CA MET A 355 -14.35 -6.48 -9.68
C MET A 355 -14.66 -5.02 -9.99
N SER A 356 -13.71 -4.10 -9.74
CA SER A 356 -13.83 -2.71 -10.13
C SER A 356 -13.63 -2.44 -11.62
N GLY A 357 -13.34 -3.47 -12.41
CA GLY A 357 -13.01 -3.35 -13.82
C GLY A 357 -11.55 -3.02 -14.09
N ALA A 358 -10.69 -3.02 -13.05
CA ALA A 358 -9.25 -3.00 -13.24
C ALA A 358 -8.84 -4.22 -14.08
N SER A 359 -7.91 -4.01 -15.01
CA SER A 359 -7.48 -5.03 -15.96
C SER A 359 -6.03 -5.36 -15.69
N TYR A 360 -5.78 -6.63 -15.41
CA TYR A 360 -4.47 -7.21 -15.18
C TYR A 360 -4.29 -8.37 -16.15
N ASP A 361 -3.05 -8.66 -16.51
CA ASP A 361 -2.70 -9.74 -17.42
C ASP A 361 -2.28 -11.00 -16.64
N VAL A 362 -1.59 -10.82 -15.51
CA VAL A 362 -1.26 -11.89 -14.55
C VAL A 362 -1.65 -11.43 -13.15
N ILE A 363 -2.33 -12.30 -12.40
CA ILE A 363 -2.61 -12.10 -10.96
C ILE A 363 -2.03 -13.31 -10.22
N ILE A 364 -1.50 -13.10 -9.01
CA ILE A 364 -0.95 -14.17 -8.18
C ILE A 364 -1.70 -14.23 -6.84
N PRO A 365 -2.93 -14.79 -6.78
CA PRO A 365 -3.67 -14.94 -5.54
C PRO A 365 -3.46 -16.32 -4.91
N SER A 366 -3.95 -16.47 -3.68
CA SER A 366 -3.92 -17.74 -2.96
C SER A 366 -5.01 -18.71 -3.42
N ASP A 367 -4.79 -20.00 -3.19
CA ASP A 367 -5.65 -21.13 -3.56
C ASP A 367 -7.17 -20.90 -3.43
N TYR A 368 -7.66 -20.45 -2.28
CA TYR A 368 -9.09 -20.22 -2.03
C TYR A 368 -9.67 -19.09 -2.88
N MET A 369 -8.83 -18.12 -3.25
CA MET A 369 -9.22 -17.02 -4.11
C MET A 369 -9.20 -17.45 -5.56
N VAL A 370 -8.26 -18.31 -5.98
CA VAL A 370 -8.32 -18.98 -7.29
C VAL A 370 -9.63 -19.76 -7.44
N GLN A 371 -9.99 -20.57 -6.44
CA GLN A 371 -11.28 -21.29 -6.39
C GLN A 371 -12.48 -20.36 -6.62
N LYS A 372 -12.49 -19.23 -5.91
CA LYS A 372 -13.54 -18.23 -6.04
C LYS A 372 -13.60 -17.62 -7.44
N LEU A 373 -12.45 -17.27 -8.02
CA LEU A 373 -12.38 -16.67 -9.36
C LEU A 373 -12.79 -17.65 -10.47
N ILE A 374 -12.46 -18.94 -10.33
CA ILE A 374 -12.96 -20.01 -11.21
C ILE A 374 -14.48 -20.10 -11.11
N LYS A 375 -15.02 -20.18 -9.89
CA LYS A 375 -16.48 -20.26 -9.64
C LYS A 375 -17.24 -19.05 -10.18
N ASP A 376 -16.67 -17.86 -10.06
CA ASP A 376 -17.25 -16.61 -10.55
C ASP A 376 -17.08 -16.44 -12.09
N GLY A 377 -16.36 -17.36 -12.76
CA GLY A 377 -16.15 -17.33 -14.20
C GLY A 377 -15.27 -16.17 -14.68
N LEU A 378 -14.35 -15.72 -13.82
CA LEU A 378 -13.51 -14.54 -14.01
C LEU A 378 -12.14 -14.85 -14.63
N LEU A 379 -11.81 -16.12 -14.84
CA LEU A 379 -10.53 -16.55 -15.42
C LEU A 379 -10.68 -17.02 -16.86
N GLN A 380 -9.58 -16.96 -17.62
CA GLN A 380 -9.45 -17.60 -18.93
C GLN A 380 -8.47 -18.78 -18.84
N PRO A 381 -8.63 -19.83 -19.67
CA PRO A 381 -7.72 -20.97 -19.63
C PRO A 381 -6.31 -20.56 -20.07
N LEU A 382 -5.31 -21.21 -19.47
CA LEU A 382 -3.90 -21.04 -19.82
C LEU A 382 -3.58 -21.77 -21.12
N ASP A 383 -2.65 -21.21 -21.89
CA ASP A 383 -2.18 -21.80 -23.14
C ASP A 383 -1.04 -22.78 -22.87
N LYS A 384 -1.39 -24.07 -22.82
CA LYS A 384 -0.43 -25.16 -22.57
C LYS A 384 0.59 -25.36 -23.70
N GLU A 385 0.37 -24.80 -24.89
CA GLU A 385 1.38 -24.83 -25.95
C GLU A 385 2.51 -23.85 -25.68
N ILE A 386 2.23 -22.74 -24.98
CA ILE A 386 3.22 -21.74 -24.55
C ILE A 386 3.94 -22.18 -23.26
N LEU A 387 3.22 -22.83 -22.34
CA LEU A 387 3.74 -23.25 -21.03
C LEU A 387 4.60 -24.52 -21.12
N THR A 388 5.79 -24.40 -21.72
CA THR A 388 6.72 -25.53 -21.93
C THR A 388 7.39 -26.04 -20.64
N ASN A 389 7.50 -25.20 -19.60
CA ASN A 389 8.22 -25.49 -18.37
C ASN A 389 7.34 -26.11 -17.26
N LEU A 390 6.15 -26.64 -17.61
CA LEU A 390 5.24 -27.28 -16.63
C LEU A 390 5.72 -28.66 -16.13
N THR A 391 6.71 -29.27 -16.78
CA THR A 391 7.12 -30.65 -16.49
C THR A 391 7.93 -30.79 -15.21
N ASP A 392 8.51 -29.70 -14.73
CA ASP A 392 9.51 -29.71 -13.66
C ASP A 392 8.88 -29.36 -12.30
N LEU A 393 7.54 -29.33 -12.24
CA LEU A 393 6.78 -29.05 -11.03
C LEU A 393 6.77 -30.27 -10.09
N TYR A 394 6.97 -30.00 -8.81
CA TYR A 394 7.06 -30.99 -7.76
C TYR A 394 5.71 -31.71 -7.54
N PRO A 395 5.62 -33.03 -7.77
CA PRO A 395 4.33 -33.74 -7.77
C PRO A 395 3.55 -33.67 -6.45
N ASP A 396 4.24 -33.58 -5.30
CA ASP A 396 3.56 -33.48 -4.01
C ASP A 396 2.94 -32.10 -3.79
N ALA A 397 3.56 -31.03 -4.29
CA ALA A 397 2.98 -29.69 -4.27
C ALA A 397 1.69 -29.61 -5.10
N LEU A 398 1.64 -30.33 -6.23
CA LEU A 398 0.47 -30.36 -7.13
C LEU A 398 -0.76 -31.03 -6.51
N LYS A 399 -0.61 -31.86 -5.47
CA LYS A 399 -1.75 -32.49 -4.76
C LYS A 399 -2.65 -31.44 -4.11
N TYR A 400 -2.10 -30.28 -3.74
CA TYR A 400 -2.83 -29.20 -3.10
C TYR A 400 -3.59 -28.30 -4.09
N MET A 401 -3.50 -28.57 -5.40
CA MET A 401 -4.29 -27.91 -6.44
C MET A 401 -5.62 -28.62 -6.75
N GLU A 402 -6.29 -29.20 -5.76
CA GLU A 402 -7.57 -29.90 -5.95
C GLU A 402 -8.65 -29.05 -6.62
N PHE A 403 -8.52 -27.72 -6.52
CA PHE A 403 -9.39 -26.75 -7.17
C PHE A 403 -9.20 -26.61 -8.68
N ASP A 404 -8.02 -26.98 -9.20
CA ASP A 404 -7.70 -27.00 -10.62
C ASP A 404 -6.70 -28.14 -10.94
N PRO A 405 -7.10 -29.43 -10.81
CA PRO A 405 -6.17 -30.56 -10.89
C PRO A 405 -5.51 -30.73 -12.26
N GLU A 406 -6.18 -30.23 -13.31
CA GLU A 406 -5.67 -30.27 -14.68
C GLU A 406 -4.85 -29.02 -15.03
N MET A 407 -4.65 -28.06 -14.11
CA MET A 407 -4.02 -26.76 -14.38
C MET A 407 -4.61 -26.10 -15.63
N ILE A 408 -5.94 -25.99 -15.66
CA ILE A 408 -6.65 -25.33 -16.78
C ILE A 408 -6.51 -23.82 -16.65
N TYR A 409 -6.55 -23.28 -15.43
CA TYR A 409 -6.63 -21.86 -15.13
C TYR A 409 -5.45 -21.33 -14.31
N ALA A 410 -4.80 -22.18 -13.52
CA ALA A 410 -3.81 -21.79 -12.54
C ALA A 410 -2.53 -22.64 -12.61
N VAL A 411 -1.40 -22.01 -12.32
CA VAL A 411 -0.09 -22.67 -12.19
C VAL A 411 0.57 -22.25 -10.87
N PRO A 412 1.17 -23.17 -10.10
CA PRO A 412 1.91 -22.85 -8.87
C PRO A 412 2.95 -21.75 -9.07
N TYR A 413 2.96 -20.77 -8.17
CA TYR A 413 3.99 -19.74 -8.08
C TYR A 413 4.97 -20.04 -6.94
N LEU A 414 4.44 -20.10 -5.73
CA LEU A 414 5.14 -20.39 -4.48
C LEU A 414 4.18 -21.15 -3.57
N TRP A 415 4.73 -21.94 -2.66
CA TRP A 415 3.94 -22.74 -1.73
C TRP A 415 4.65 -22.90 -0.40
N GLY A 416 3.90 -23.33 0.60
CA GLY A 416 4.47 -23.57 1.91
C GLY A 416 3.44 -24.02 2.91
N THR A 417 3.85 -23.93 4.17
CA THR A 417 3.01 -24.25 5.31
C THR A 417 2.94 -23.09 6.30
N VAL A 418 2.10 -23.25 7.30
CA VAL A 418 2.14 -22.46 8.52
C VAL A 418 2.72 -23.33 9.63
N GLY A 419 3.56 -22.77 10.48
CA GLY A 419 4.13 -23.50 11.60
C GLY A 419 4.50 -22.59 12.75
N ILE A 420 4.95 -23.21 13.85
CA ILE A 420 5.36 -22.55 15.07
C ILE A 420 6.83 -22.16 14.92
N ILE A 421 7.11 -20.86 15.03
CA ILE A 421 8.47 -20.33 15.11
C ILE A 421 8.79 -20.00 16.56
N TYR A 422 9.95 -20.42 17.05
CA TYR A 422 10.36 -20.17 18.43
C TYR A 422 11.89 -20.05 18.57
N ASP A 423 12.32 -19.32 19.60
CA ASP A 423 13.72 -19.25 20.02
C ASP A 423 14.02 -20.41 20.98
N GLU A 424 14.87 -21.36 20.56
CA GLU A 424 15.20 -22.56 21.34
C GLU A 424 15.94 -22.25 22.67
N THR A 425 16.43 -21.01 22.84
CA THR A 425 17.06 -20.55 24.09
C THR A 425 16.04 -20.06 25.12
N LEU A 426 14.81 -19.75 24.68
CA LEU A 426 13.73 -19.20 25.51
C LEU A 426 12.55 -20.18 25.65
N VAL A 427 12.35 -21.06 24.68
CA VAL A 427 11.27 -22.05 24.62
C VAL A 427 11.86 -23.45 24.64
N ASP A 428 11.31 -24.31 25.48
CA ASP A 428 11.71 -25.72 25.54
C ASP A 428 11.19 -26.46 24.29
N PRO A 429 12.06 -26.99 23.42
CA PRO A 429 11.63 -27.70 22.22
C PRO A 429 10.68 -28.86 22.53
N GLU A 430 10.81 -29.51 23.69
CA GLU A 430 9.94 -30.63 24.07
C GLU A 430 8.49 -30.18 24.24
N ASP A 431 8.20 -28.94 24.67
CA ASP A 431 6.81 -28.47 24.73
C ASP A 431 6.22 -28.31 23.33
N VAL A 432 6.99 -27.71 22.41
CA VAL A 432 6.51 -27.43 21.05
C VAL A 432 6.26 -28.73 20.31
N GLU A 433 7.20 -29.68 20.41
CA GLU A 433 7.10 -30.98 19.76
C GLU A 433 5.93 -31.82 20.32
N THR A 434 5.73 -31.82 21.64
CA THR A 434 4.71 -32.67 22.29
C THR A 434 3.31 -32.08 22.28
N LEU A 435 3.17 -30.76 22.44
CA LEU A 435 1.87 -30.08 22.53
C LEU A 435 1.40 -29.54 21.19
N GLY A 436 2.30 -29.29 20.24
CA GLY A 436 1.95 -28.65 18.98
C GLY A 436 1.27 -27.31 19.21
N TRP A 437 0.06 -27.14 18.70
CA TRP A 437 -0.71 -25.89 18.85
C TRP A 437 -1.09 -25.58 20.30
N ASP A 438 -1.20 -26.59 21.17
CA ASP A 438 -1.52 -26.38 22.59
C ASP A 438 -0.35 -25.75 23.38
N VAL A 439 0.83 -25.57 22.78
CA VAL A 439 1.92 -24.78 23.36
C VAL A 439 1.46 -23.35 23.69
N PHE A 440 0.52 -22.81 22.91
CA PHE A 440 -0.05 -21.48 23.14
C PHE A 440 -0.98 -21.41 24.37
N LEU A 441 -1.31 -22.52 25.01
CA LEU A 441 -2.03 -22.54 26.29
C LEU A 441 -1.10 -22.55 27.51
N LEU A 442 0.21 -22.69 27.32
CA LEU A 442 1.14 -22.83 28.43
C LEU A 442 1.39 -21.48 29.13
N GLU A 443 0.85 -21.33 30.34
CA GLU A 443 1.03 -20.12 31.17
C GLU A 443 2.51 -19.74 31.42
N LYS A 444 3.45 -20.67 31.29
CA LYS A 444 4.89 -20.37 31.43
C LYS A 444 5.41 -19.43 30.33
N TYR A 445 4.73 -19.37 29.19
CA TYR A 445 5.03 -18.46 28.08
C TYR A 445 4.19 -17.17 28.10
N ARG A 446 3.54 -16.87 29.23
CA ARG A 446 2.73 -15.66 29.37
C ARG A 446 3.55 -14.39 29.09
N GLY A 447 3.02 -13.55 28.21
CA GLY A 447 3.65 -12.31 27.76
C GLY A 447 4.80 -12.52 26.77
N MET A 448 5.09 -13.76 26.36
CA MET A 448 6.16 -14.11 25.42
C MET A 448 5.65 -14.58 24.05
N VAL A 449 4.34 -14.57 23.83
CA VAL A 449 3.72 -15.03 22.58
C VAL A 449 3.39 -13.85 21.66
N TYR A 450 3.78 -13.95 20.40
CA TYR A 450 3.11 -13.24 19.30
C TYR A 450 2.06 -14.16 18.68
N PHE A 451 0.90 -13.61 18.36
CA PHE A 451 -0.19 -14.32 17.70
C PHE A 451 -0.61 -13.54 16.46
N TYR A 452 -0.64 -14.18 15.30
CA TYR A 452 -0.84 -13.48 14.03
C TYR A 452 -2.27 -12.91 13.95
N ASP A 453 -2.43 -11.61 13.63
CA ASP A 453 -3.74 -10.94 13.53
C ASP A 453 -4.44 -11.26 12.21
N SER A 454 -4.85 -12.52 12.08
CA SER A 454 -5.66 -13.05 10.98
C SER A 454 -6.72 -13.96 11.54
N GLU A 455 -7.99 -13.63 11.31
CA GLU A 455 -9.09 -14.42 11.84
C GLU A 455 -9.11 -15.86 11.32
N ARG A 456 -8.61 -16.10 10.10
CA ARG A 456 -8.57 -17.45 9.52
C ARG A 456 -7.45 -18.29 10.12
N ASP A 457 -6.26 -17.72 10.24
CA ASP A 457 -5.11 -18.45 10.77
C ASP A 457 -5.29 -18.72 12.28
N ALA A 458 -5.87 -17.77 13.02
CA ALA A 458 -6.21 -17.95 14.41
C ALA A 458 -7.18 -19.13 14.63
N PHE A 459 -8.24 -19.20 13.85
CA PHE A 459 -9.19 -20.30 13.91
C PHE A 459 -8.59 -21.60 13.38
N MET A 460 -7.68 -21.56 12.40
CA MET A 460 -6.93 -22.73 11.96
C MET A 460 -6.16 -23.34 13.14
N VAL A 461 -5.37 -22.54 13.87
CA VAL A 461 -4.60 -22.99 15.03
C VAL A 461 -5.52 -23.67 16.05
N ALA A 462 -6.61 -23.01 16.43
CA ALA A 462 -7.55 -23.55 17.43
C ALA A 462 -8.29 -24.82 16.96
N LEU A 463 -8.75 -24.85 15.71
CA LEU A 463 -9.45 -26.01 15.15
C LEU A 463 -8.51 -27.21 15.04
N LYS A 464 -7.27 -27.00 14.58
CA LYS A 464 -6.25 -28.05 14.53
C LYS A 464 -5.86 -28.54 15.93
N ALA A 465 -5.69 -27.65 16.89
CA ALA A 465 -5.44 -28.02 18.29
C ALA A 465 -6.52 -28.98 18.83
N LEU A 466 -7.79 -28.70 18.50
CA LEU A 466 -8.95 -29.51 18.88
C LEU A 466 -9.15 -30.78 18.02
N GLY A 467 -8.33 -31.00 16.99
CA GLY A 467 -8.44 -32.14 16.07
C GLY A 467 -9.58 -32.01 15.05
N TYR A 468 -10.03 -30.79 14.77
CA TYR A 468 -11.04 -30.50 13.75
C TYR A 468 -10.40 -30.03 12.44
N SER A 469 -11.15 -30.19 11.35
CA SER A 469 -10.80 -29.56 10.07
C SER A 469 -10.86 -28.05 10.21
N MET A 470 -9.85 -27.35 9.69
CA MET A 470 -9.87 -25.88 9.64
C MET A 470 -10.93 -25.33 8.66
N ASN A 471 -11.52 -26.21 7.84
CA ASN A 471 -12.61 -25.91 6.91
C ASN A 471 -13.99 -26.39 7.43
N THR A 472 -14.13 -26.60 8.74
CA THR A 472 -15.39 -27.07 9.32
C THR A 472 -16.57 -26.15 9.01
N LYS A 473 -17.74 -26.77 8.81
CA LYS A 473 -19.03 -26.09 8.67
C LYS A 473 -19.90 -26.22 9.92
N ASN A 474 -19.38 -26.85 10.96
CA ASN A 474 -20.11 -27.11 12.19
C ASN A 474 -19.95 -25.92 13.15
N GLU A 475 -21.05 -25.20 13.40
CA GLU A 475 -21.04 -24.06 14.32
C GLU A 475 -20.65 -24.43 15.75
N ALA A 476 -20.86 -25.68 16.17
CA ALA A 476 -20.43 -26.14 17.50
C ALA A 476 -18.90 -26.22 17.58
N GLU A 477 -18.24 -26.76 16.55
CA GLU A 477 -16.76 -26.83 16.47
C GLU A 477 -16.15 -25.42 16.42
N LEU A 478 -16.78 -24.49 15.71
CA LEU A 478 -16.37 -23.07 15.70
C LEU A 478 -16.52 -22.41 17.08
N LEU A 479 -17.55 -22.76 17.84
CA LEU A 479 -17.72 -22.25 19.20
C LEU A 479 -16.66 -22.83 20.15
N GLU A 480 -16.29 -24.09 19.99
CA GLU A 480 -15.20 -24.72 20.75
C GLU A 480 -13.86 -24.07 20.42
N ALA A 481 -13.55 -23.83 19.14
CA ALA A 481 -12.36 -23.10 18.71
C ALA A 481 -12.33 -21.66 19.27
N TYR A 482 -13.46 -20.97 19.27
CA TYR A 482 -13.58 -19.65 19.91
C TYR A 482 -13.25 -19.72 21.41
N ASN A 483 -13.76 -20.72 22.13
CA ASN A 483 -13.46 -20.88 23.55
C ASN A 483 -11.98 -21.21 23.79
N TRP A 484 -11.37 -22.03 22.93
CA TRP A 484 -9.93 -22.32 22.98
C TRP A 484 -9.11 -21.05 22.79
N LEU A 485 -9.49 -20.17 21.84
CA LEU A 485 -8.82 -18.88 21.64
C LEU A 485 -8.97 -17.93 22.84
N ILE A 486 -10.13 -17.94 23.50
CA ILE A 486 -10.33 -17.18 24.76
C ILE A 486 -9.46 -17.76 25.88
N GLU A 487 -9.33 -19.08 25.97
CA GLU A 487 -8.45 -19.73 26.96
C GLU A 487 -6.98 -19.36 26.71
N MET A 488 -6.54 -19.44 25.45
CA MET A 488 -5.21 -19.01 24.99
C MET A 488 -4.93 -17.56 25.37
N ASP A 489 -5.81 -16.63 25.00
CA ASP A 489 -5.67 -15.21 25.30
C ASP A 489 -5.50 -14.96 26.81
N ASN A 490 -6.34 -15.62 27.62
CA ASN A 490 -6.25 -15.54 29.09
C ASN A 490 -4.99 -16.19 29.66
N ALA A 491 -4.51 -17.28 29.08
CA ALA A 491 -3.37 -18.05 29.57
C ALA A 491 -2.04 -17.36 29.27
N VAL A 492 -1.84 -16.90 28.02
CA VAL A 492 -0.56 -16.40 27.54
C VAL A 492 -0.49 -14.89 27.31
N ASP A 493 -1.59 -14.14 27.36
CA ASP A 493 -1.59 -12.67 27.17
C ASP A 493 -0.78 -12.28 25.90
N PRO A 494 -1.21 -12.76 24.71
CA PRO A 494 -0.44 -12.64 23.48
C PRO A 494 -0.43 -11.20 22.98
N ALA A 495 0.59 -10.85 22.21
CA ALA A 495 0.55 -9.65 21.37
C ALA A 495 0.02 -10.03 19.97
N TYR A 496 -1.11 -9.44 19.58
CA TYR A 496 -1.67 -9.59 18.24
C TYR A 496 -0.96 -8.67 17.25
N VAL A 497 -0.29 -9.25 16.25
CA VAL A 497 0.54 -8.54 15.27
C VAL A 497 0.46 -9.20 13.90
N THR A 498 0.90 -8.51 12.85
CA THR A 498 1.04 -9.09 11.51
C THR A 498 2.53 -9.32 11.22
N ASP A 499 3.10 -8.63 10.23
CA ASP A 499 4.51 -8.78 9.82
C ASP A 499 5.50 -8.38 10.94
N GLU A 500 5.04 -7.65 11.97
CA GLU A 500 5.87 -7.26 13.12
C GLU A 500 6.39 -8.46 13.94
N ILE A 501 5.75 -9.63 13.81
CA ILE A 501 6.22 -10.89 14.43
C ILE A 501 7.65 -11.25 13.97
N ILE A 502 7.98 -10.96 12.71
CA ILE A 502 9.24 -11.37 12.07
C ILE A 502 10.40 -10.71 12.83
N ASP A 503 10.43 -9.38 12.84
CA ASP A 503 11.47 -8.63 13.54
C ASP A 503 11.40 -8.80 15.05
N GLY A 504 10.18 -8.88 15.61
CA GLY A 504 10.00 -9.00 17.04
C GLY A 504 10.62 -10.27 17.62
N ILE A 505 10.47 -11.42 16.95
CA ILE A 505 11.08 -12.69 17.37
C ILE A 505 12.58 -12.71 17.03
N ILE A 506 13.00 -12.23 15.85
CA ILE A 506 14.43 -12.15 15.49
C ILE A 506 15.20 -11.35 16.56
N ASN A 507 14.63 -10.25 17.05
CA ASN A 507 15.25 -9.39 18.06
C ASN A 507 15.01 -9.85 19.51
N GLY A 508 14.33 -10.98 19.74
CA GLY A 508 14.08 -11.54 21.07
C GLY A 508 13.08 -10.75 21.92
N GLU A 509 12.17 -9.97 21.32
CA GLU A 509 11.10 -9.27 22.03
C GLU A 509 10.05 -10.25 22.60
N LYS A 510 9.80 -11.33 21.85
CA LYS A 510 8.91 -12.45 22.19
C LYS A 510 9.61 -13.75 21.83
N ALA A 511 9.19 -14.84 22.47
CA ALA A 511 9.88 -16.13 22.41
C ALA A 511 9.32 -17.09 21.35
N LEU A 512 8.03 -16.99 21.04
CA LEU A 512 7.37 -17.82 20.04
C LEU A 512 6.14 -17.17 19.41
N GLY A 513 5.75 -17.70 18.26
CA GLY A 513 4.51 -17.42 17.56
C GLY A 513 4.31 -18.40 16.42
N TYR A 514 3.41 -18.10 15.49
CA TYR A 514 3.26 -18.87 14.26
C TYR A 514 3.37 -17.96 13.04
N VAL A 515 3.98 -18.48 11.98
CA VAL A 515 4.27 -17.74 10.75
C VAL A 515 4.20 -18.67 9.53
N TYR A 516 4.14 -18.06 8.34
CA TYR A 516 4.32 -18.79 7.09
C TYR A 516 5.76 -19.29 6.95
N SER A 517 5.93 -20.45 6.33
CA SER A 517 7.21 -21.15 6.26
C SER A 517 8.32 -20.36 5.54
N GLY A 518 7.95 -19.51 4.57
CA GLY A 518 8.91 -18.60 3.94
C GLY A 518 9.38 -17.46 4.85
N ASP A 519 8.50 -16.92 5.69
CA ASP A 519 8.92 -15.93 6.71
C ASP A 519 9.80 -16.60 7.77
N ALA A 520 9.44 -17.82 8.21
CA ALA A 520 10.29 -18.60 9.11
C ALA A 520 11.67 -18.89 8.50
N THR A 521 11.74 -19.16 7.20
CA THR A 521 13.02 -19.37 6.49
C THR A 521 13.90 -18.13 6.61
N TYR A 522 13.34 -16.94 6.34
CA TYR A 522 14.04 -15.68 6.52
C TYR A 522 14.46 -15.44 7.99
N MET A 523 13.55 -15.70 8.93
CA MET A 523 13.82 -15.52 10.36
C MET A 523 14.97 -16.40 10.86
N ILE A 524 14.99 -17.67 10.49
CA ILE A 524 16.04 -18.63 10.86
C ILE A 524 17.37 -18.24 10.21
N TYR A 525 17.33 -17.75 8.96
CA TYR A 525 18.52 -17.23 8.29
C TYR A 525 19.16 -16.05 9.04
N GLU A 526 18.34 -15.13 9.57
CA GLU A 526 18.83 -13.97 10.33
C GLU A 526 19.21 -14.31 11.78
N ASN A 527 18.61 -15.34 12.39
CA ASN A 527 18.88 -15.76 13.77
C ASN A 527 18.94 -17.29 13.92
N GLU A 528 20.16 -17.81 14.10
CA GLU A 528 20.48 -19.25 14.19
C GLU A 528 19.86 -19.98 15.39
N ASN A 529 19.36 -19.26 16.40
CA ASN A 529 18.68 -19.86 17.56
C ASN A 529 17.21 -20.18 17.28
N LEU A 530 16.65 -19.68 16.16
CA LEU A 530 15.26 -19.91 15.83
C LEU A 530 15.05 -21.30 15.23
N ARG A 531 13.92 -21.91 15.57
CA ARG A 531 13.47 -23.20 15.05
C ARG A 531 12.04 -23.07 14.55
N PHE A 532 11.71 -23.88 13.55
CA PHE A 532 10.37 -23.96 12.98
C PHE A 532 9.82 -25.38 13.18
N TYR A 533 8.59 -25.48 13.64
CA TYR A 533 7.94 -26.77 13.89
C TYR A 533 6.53 -26.78 13.30
N GLU A 534 6.21 -27.86 12.60
CA GLU A 534 4.89 -28.12 12.05
C GLU A 534 4.15 -29.15 12.93
N PRO A 535 3.06 -28.78 13.63
CA PRO A 535 2.38 -29.68 14.55
C PRO A 535 1.79 -30.93 13.89
N HIS A 536 1.89 -32.09 14.54
CA HIS A 536 1.28 -33.34 14.06
C HIS A 536 -0.26 -33.31 14.02
N GLN A 537 -0.88 -32.38 14.75
CA GLN A 537 -2.33 -32.11 14.75
C GLN A 537 -2.85 -31.61 13.38
N GLY A 538 -1.95 -31.35 12.43
CA GLY A 538 -2.25 -30.77 11.15
C GLY A 538 -1.98 -29.26 11.12
N THR A 539 -1.74 -28.74 9.92
CA THR A 539 -1.52 -27.31 9.67
C THR A 539 -2.17 -26.87 8.35
N ASN A 540 -2.05 -25.59 8.04
CA ASN A 540 -2.33 -25.08 6.72
C ASN A 540 -1.15 -25.34 5.78
N VAL A 541 -1.43 -25.99 4.65
CA VAL A 541 -0.62 -25.95 3.43
C VAL A 541 -1.29 -24.96 2.49
N TRP A 542 -0.52 -24.06 1.91
CA TRP A 542 -1.05 -23.02 1.05
C TRP A 542 -0.28 -22.97 -0.27
N MET A 543 -0.97 -22.51 -1.31
CA MET A 543 -0.42 -22.36 -2.64
C MET A 543 -0.86 -21.01 -3.21
N ASP A 544 0.10 -20.20 -3.64
CA ASP A 544 -0.19 -19.05 -4.49
C ASP A 544 0.02 -19.45 -5.95
N CYS A 545 -0.88 -19.01 -6.84
CA CYS A 545 -0.86 -19.44 -8.23
C CYS A 545 -0.84 -18.26 -9.19
N MET A 546 -0.08 -18.35 -10.27
CA MET A 546 -0.22 -17.45 -11.41
C MET A 546 -1.49 -17.80 -12.20
N ILE A 547 -2.34 -16.80 -12.43
CA ILE A 547 -3.59 -16.90 -13.19
C ILE A 547 -3.71 -15.77 -14.21
N ILE A 548 -4.53 -15.99 -15.25
CA ILE A 548 -4.87 -14.94 -16.24
C ILE A 548 -6.37 -14.62 -16.11
N PRO A 549 -6.74 -13.39 -15.73
CA PRO A 549 -8.15 -13.01 -15.65
C PRO A 549 -8.74 -12.82 -17.05
N LYS A 550 -10.05 -12.99 -17.17
CA LYS A 550 -10.79 -12.95 -18.44
C LYS A 550 -10.74 -11.59 -19.15
N ASN A 551 -10.51 -10.51 -18.40
CA ASN A 551 -10.38 -9.16 -18.93
C ASN A 551 -8.93 -8.74 -19.21
N ALA A 552 -7.96 -9.67 -19.20
CA ALA A 552 -6.57 -9.41 -19.59
C ALA A 552 -6.49 -8.80 -21.00
N LYS A 553 -5.59 -7.83 -21.18
CA LYS A 553 -5.38 -7.15 -22.47
C LYS A 553 -4.28 -7.82 -23.30
N SER A 554 -3.37 -8.55 -22.66
CA SER A 554 -2.20 -9.20 -23.27
C SER A 554 -2.05 -10.66 -22.84
N PRO A 555 -3.03 -11.54 -23.13
CA PRO A 555 -3.05 -12.92 -22.62
C PRO A 555 -1.92 -13.82 -23.17
N GLU A 556 -1.47 -13.61 -24.41
CA GLU A 556 -0.34 -14.38 -24.96
C GLU A 556 0.97 -14.04 -24.24
N LEU A 557 1.24 -12.74 -24.06
CA LEU A 557 2.38 -12.25 -23.28
C LEU A 557 2.30 -12.67 -21.80
N ALA A 558 1.09 -12.77 -21.23
CA ALA A 558 0.88 -13.29 -19.88
C ALA A 558 1.27 -14.76 -19.75
N ASN A 559 0.81 -15.62 -20.67
CA ASN A 559 1.24 -17.02 -20.71
C ASN A 559 2.75 -17.15 -20.88
N PHE A 560 3.35 -16.30 -21.72
CA PHE A 560 4.80 -16.28 -21.91
C PHE A 560 5.54 -15.88 -20.63
N PHE A 561 5.05 -14.87 -19.89
CA PHE A 561 5.61 -14.48 -18.60
C PHE A 561 5.47 -15.61 -17.56
N ILE A 562 4.34 -16.30 -17.51
CA ILE A 562 4.16 -17.47 -16.62
C ILE A 562 5.20 -18.54 -16.96
N ASN A 563 5.40 -18.85 -18.25
CA ASN A 563 6.44 -19.80 -18.66
C ASN A 563 7.86 -19.35 -18.29
N TYR A 564 8.15 -18.06 -18.40
CA TYR A 564 9.42 -17.47 -17.96
C TYR A 564 9.63 -17.66 -16.46
N MET A 565 8.62 -17.38 -15.63
CA MET A 565 8.68 -17.57 -14.17
C MET A 565 8.88 -19.03 -13.76
N LEU A 566 8.40 -19.98 -14.56
CA LEU A 566 8.60 -21.42 -14.34
C LEU A 566 9.99 -21.93 -14.70
N SER A 567 10.77 -21.17 -15.48
CA SER A 567 12.11 -21.61 -15.87
C SER A 567 13.03 -21.73 -14.66
N TYR A 568 13.91 -22.73 -14.66
CA TYR A 568 14.78 -23.03 -13.52
C TYR A 568 15.53 -21.80 -13.00
N ASP A 569 16.26 -21.08 -13.87
CA ASP A 569 17.09 -19.94 -13.45
C ASP A 569 16.26 -18.84 -12.77
N VAL A 570 15.06 -18.57 -13.30
CA VAL A 570 14.17 -17.53 -12.79
C VAL A 570 13.50 -17.97 -11.50
N ALA A 571 12.98 -19.20 -11.45
CA ALA A 571 12.36 -19.77 -10.26
C ALA A 571 13.38 -19.90 -9.11
N TYR A 572 14.64 -20.25 -9.43
CA TYR A 572 15.75 -20.28 -8.49
C TYR A 572 16.03 -18.88 -7.93
N ALA A 573 16.31 -17.89 -8.80
CA ALA A 573 16.61 -16.53 -8.35
C ALA A 573 15.44 -15.89 -7.57
N ASN A 574 14.21 -16.23 -7.94
CA ASN A 574 13.02 -15.75 -7.26
C ASN A 574 12.88 -16.37 -5.86
N SER A 575 12.99 -17.69 -5.75
CA SER A 575 12.86 -18.41 -4.49
C SER A 575 14.03 -18.13 -3.53
N GLU A 576 15.25 -18.06 -4.05
CA GLU A 576 16.46 -17.66 -3.30
C GLU A 576 16.31 -16.28 -2.69
N TYR A 577 15.76 -15.31 -3.42
CA TYR A 577 15.61 -13.94 -2.90
C TYR A 577 14.48 -13.80 -1.88
N ILE A 578 13.32 -14.43 -2.13
CA ILE A 578 12.12 -14.23 -1.31
C ILE A 578 12.16 -15.13 -0.06
N GLY A 579 12.79 -16.30 -0.14
CA GLY A 579 12.86 -17.29 0.95
C GLY A 579 11.68 -18.26 1.01
N TYR A 580 10.76 -18.18 0.05
CA TYR A 580 9.62 -19.09 -0.05
C TYR A 580 9.91 -20.23 -1.03
N THR A 581 9.33 -21.39 -0.73
CA THR A 581 9.55 -22.63 -1.46
C THR A 581 9.09 -22.53 -2.90
N SER A 582 9.99 -22.84 -3.82
CA SER A 582 9.64 -23.05 -5.23
C SER A 582 8.81 -24.33 -5.41
N PRO A 583 7.77 -24.30 -6.25
CA PRO A 583 7.08 -25.52 -6.69
C PRO A 583 7.86 -26.27 -7.77
N ASN A 584 9.01 -25.76 -8.24
CA ASN A 584 9.91 -26.47 -9.15
C ASN A 584 10.81 -27.44 -8.35
N GLU A 585 10.78 -28.73 -8.68
CA GLU A 585 11.46 -29.79 -7.93
C GLU A 585 12.99 -29.65 -7.96
N GLU A 586 13.55 -29.22 -9.09
CA GLU A 586 15.00 -29.02 -9.24
C GLU A 586 15.46 -27.83 -8.40
N VAL A 587 14.69 -26.74 -8.39
CA VAL A 587 14.97 -25.54 -7.56
C VAL A 587 14.86 -25.86 -6.08
N LEU A 588 13.79 -26.54 -5.66
CA LEU A 588 13.61 -26.99 -4.28
C LEU A 588 14.83 -27.82 -3.82
N THR A 589 15.23 -28.79 -4.65
CA THR A 589 16.37 -29.66 -4.35
C THR A 589 17.68 -28.87 -4.29
N ALA A 590 17.91 -27.95 -5.23
CA ALA A 590 19.13 -27.15 -5.28
C ALA A 590 19.29 -26.28 -4.03
N LEU A 591 18.24 -25.54 -3.66
CA LEU A 591 18.26 -24.60 -2.53
C LEU A 591 18.29 -25.29 -1.16
N SER A 592 17.80 -26.53 -1.05
CA SER A 592 17.81 -27.31 0.20
C SER A 592 18.98 -28.30 0.32
N SER A 593 19.79 -28.46 -0.72
CA SER A 593 20.97 -29.35 -0.72
C SER A 593 22.11 -28.84 0.16
N GLU A 594 23.13 -29.66 0.47
CA GLU A 594 24.28 -29.27 1.33
C GLU A 594 25.01 -27.99 0.90
N ASP A 595 25.01 -27.69 -0.41
CA ASP A 595 25.63 -26.48 -0.98
C ASP A 595 24.60 -25.35 -1.25
N GLY A 596 23.32 -25.56 -0.92
CA GLY A 596 22.23 -24.61 -1.15
C GLY A 596 22.08 -23.57 -0.03
N GLU A 597 21.54 -22.40 -0.37
CA GLU A 597 21.39 -21.26 0.54
C GLU A 597 20.54 -21.59 1.78
N TYR A 598 19.55 -22.49 1.64
CA TYR A 598 18.60 -22.87 2.69
C TYR A 598 18.86 -24.25 3.28
N TYR A 599 20.10 -24.76 3.15
CA TYR A 599 20.49 -26.02 3.77
C TYR A 599 20.29 -25.99 5.29
N GLY A 600 19.60 -27.00 5.82
CA GLY A 600 19.35 -27.14 7.25
C GLY A 600 18.29 -26.21 7.82
N ILE A 601 17.57 -25.44 6.98
CA ILE A 601 16.42 -24.65 7.38
C ILE A 601 15.15 -25.44 7.08
N ASP A 602 14.63 -26.14 8.08
CA ASP A 602 13.45 -27.02 7.94
C ASP A 602 12.21 -26.29 7.38
N ALA A 603 12.07 -24.99 7.67
CA ALA A 603 10.96 -24.17 7.18
C ALA A 603 10.93 -24.00 5.64
N TYR A 604 12.08 -24.15 4.96
CA TYR A 604 12.13 -23.99 3.51
C TYR A 604 11.62 -25.24 2.76
N VAL A 605 11.53 -26.38 3.42
CA VAL A 605 11.05 -27.63 2.80
C VAL A 605 9.71 -28.01 3.43
N PRO A 606 8.57 -27.60 2.84
CA PRO A 606 7.24 -27.91 3.35
C PRO A 606 7.05 -29.42 3.50
N ARG A 607 6.52 -29.87 4.63
CA ARG A 607 6.22 -31.29 4.79
C ARG A 607 5.09 -31.73 3.84
N VAL A 608 5.16 -32.99 3.41
CA VAL A 608 4.20 -33.59 2.49
C VAL A 608 3.69 -34.93 3.04
N GLY A 609 2.45 -35.28 2.69
CA GLY A 609 1.88 -36.60 3.00
C GLY A 609 1.29 -36.76 4.41
N PHE A 610 1.02 -35.67 5.12
CA PHE A 610 0.28 -35.68 6.39
C PHE A 610 -1.22 -35.54 6.12
N GLU A 611 -2.04 -36.49 6.61
CA GLU A 611 -3.49 -36.55 6.31
C GLU A 611 -4.27 -35.36 6.89
N ASP A 612 -3.80 -34.81 8.01
CA ASP A 612 -4.47 -33.70 8.71
C ASP A 612 -4.03 -32.33 8.18
N ASP A 613 -3.16 -32.25 7.17
CA ASP A 613 -2.79 -30.99 6.53
C ASP A 613 -3.81 -30.59 5.46
N GLU A 614 -4.25 -29.32 5.48
CA GLU A 614 -5.35 -28.85 4.64
C GLU A 614 -4.99 -27.54 3.90
N THR A 615 -5.67 -27.25 2.80
CA THR A 615 -5.72 -25.91 2.16
C THR A 615 -7.00 -25.19 2.58
N PHE A 616 -7.02 -23.85 2.53
CA PHE A 616 -8.24 -23.11 2.85
C PHE A 616 -9.31 -23.28 1.76
N ILE A 617 -10.55 -23.46 2.19
CA ILE A 617 -11.72 -23.50 1.32
C ILE A 617 -12.56 -22.25 1.56
N ASN A 618 -12.93 -21.57 0.48
CA ASN A 618 -13.73 -20.35 0.57
C ASN A 618 -15.21 -20.65 0.92
N ASP A 619 -15.66 -20.25 2.12
CA ASP A 619 -17.06 -20.29 2.56
C ASP A 619 -17.48 -18.96 3.23
N ASP A 620 -18.30 -18.16 2.53
CA ASP A 620 -18.72 -16.83 2.99
C ASP A 620 -19.55 -16.86 4.28
N THR A 621 -20.30 -17.95 4.52
CA THR A 621 -21.13 -18.08 5.72
C THR A 621 -20.27 -18.30 6.95
N ILE A 622 -19.32 -19.24 6.86
CA ILE A 622 -18.39 -19.55 7.95
C ILE A 622 -17.46 -18.37 8.23
N ARG A 623 -16.95 -17.70 7.18
CA ARG A 623 -16.09 -16.51 7.35
C ARG A 623 -16.77 -15.43 8.18
N LYS A 624 -18.07 -15.20 8.00
CA LYS A 624 -18.81 -14.19 8.77
C LYS A 624 -18.87 -14.56 10.26
N ILE A 625 -19.10 -15.84 10.58
CA ILE A 625 -19.15 -16.33 11.96
C ILE A 625 -17.78 -16.17 12.62
N ILE A 626 -16.71 -16.60 11.94
CA ILE A 626 -15.31 -16.45 12.39
C ILE A 626 -14.98 -14.98 12.66
N SER A 627 -15.35 -14.08 11.75
CA SER A 627 -15.13 -12.62 11.90
C SER A 627 -15.85 -12.05 13.13
N GLU A 628 -17.11 -12.45 13.37
CA GLU A 628 -17.88 -12.02 14.55
C GLU A 628 -17.26 -12.51 15.87
N TYR A 629 -16.64 -13.69 15.87
CA TYR A 629 -15.92 -14.23 17.03
C TYR A 629 -14.56 -13.58 17.23
N TRP A 630 -13.79 -13.38 16.16
CA TRP A 630 -12.46 -12.76 16.22
C TRP A 630 -12.52 -11.35 16.80
N VAL A 631 -13.51 -10.55 16.39
CA VAL A 631 -13.71 -9.21 16.96
C VAL A 631 -13.99 -9.26 18.46
N LYS A 632 -14.67 -10.30 18.97
CA LYS A 632 -14.93 -10.44 20.42
C LYS A 632 -13.67 -10.82 21.19
N ILE A 633 -12.80 -11.65 20.62
CA ILE A 633 -11.52 -12.03 21.24
C ILE A 633 -10.66 -10.78 21.44
N LYS A 634 -10.48 -9.96 20.40
CA LYS A 634 -9.64 -8.75 20.47
C LYS A 634 -10.18 -7.61 21.36
N ILE A 635 -11.42 -7.71 21.85
CA ILE A 635 -12.05 -6.69 22.71
C ILE A 635 -11.96 -7.08 24.19
N ASN A 636 -11.84 -8.37 24.50
CA ASN A 636 -11.64 -8.85 25.87
C ASN A 636 -10.23 -8.51 26.36
#